data_AF-A0A319D4U8-F1
#
_entry.id   AF-A0A319D4U8-F1
#
_cell.length_a   1.000
_cell.length_b   1.000
_cell.length_c   1.000
_cell.angle_alpha   90.00
_cell.angle_beta   90.00
_cell.angle_gamma   90.00
#
_symmetry.space_group_name_H-M   'P 1'
#
loop_
_entity.id
_entity.type
_entity.pdbx_description
1 polymer ?
#
loop_
_entity_poly.entity_id
_entity_poly.type
_entity_poly.pdbx_seq_one_letter_code
_entity_poly.pdbx_strand_id
1 'polypeptide(L)'
;MAFLKNLQMKRQALTWNMVMAYVIIGISVTSYGFDDSVFSAMQSMDCKYAFSAQHLAYLNSLGLPVKLVCIIGVLTSYTVTSFGQVLAGRMIVQCFVGCPAVVRGAAIAVYVFSHFFGAFLSAIATYETAKIDGNMAWKIPTAIMWTFPCLSLIFCWLVPESPRWLIRKNKVEKASKQLEYLYKGQDVDINGEIAFLQKSIEADAQTKGSWAELFQGTNKRRTLIAIMAALPSQLAGQNFVSKYGNLFIKSLGVMNNFTFMLIYRGISVIATLVTFGLVDTAGRRPIYLVGDTISTGLLLACGGLGIGAITDGKKRGVYGVLIMYGLFNIMSFWSIGMITIAETAHLRLRDQTSVVAWIFCIICDFATTYTLPYLLDAPYANLQSKVGFIYGAFAALLVILGYFFLPELTGRSLEELEETWQKRIPARKFSATAYESVQAAFASGRTKSKEWRRHQLKRAWWMVEDNKDRIFAALHADLNKHPYESSLAEITMVQKDILHTLDNLDNWTKDEKPTRRDPINFFGGTVVRKEPLGVALIIASWNVAITLALQPMVAAIASGCAVIVKPSDLSQACQDLLMEIIPEYLDQDAIRCVSAGPHEMKYILEHRFDHIFYTGSPNTAKIIYAAAAKYLTPVTLELGGQGPAIIMPSANIDLAAKRIAATKFALAGQVCVNVNHILVHPSVRGALVTSLIKYFDEFIGGKGNKADYYCHIVNERNFDRLESLLQKTSGKIVYDGIRNRDTRYFGPTIVVDVKPDDSLLSEELFGPILPIIDADFDTAISFTRSLECPLALYAFTNEESEKRRVRNETLSGGVTFNDCMVHAAALDAPFGGVGNSGIGRYHGQHGILTFSHLRAYSDGFPEWMERFMGARYPPYTIETTNKLAPPVKAPFDRDGNDKTSGGKVVGYAATLGAVAASLWILGGNEWIPGYAMAWLGK
;
A
#
# COMPACT_ATOMS: atom_id res chain seq x y z
N MET A 1 26.35 -4.42 8.32
CA MET A 1 25.58 -4.08 9.53
C MET A 1 24.11 -4.55 9.49
N ALA A 2 23.37 -4.38 8.39
CA ALA A 2 21.97 -4.88 8.28
C ALA A 2 21.84 -6.41 8.47
N PHE A 3 22.79 -7.20 7.96
CA PHE A 3 22.85 -8.66 8.16
C PHE A 3 23.04 -9.06 9.63
N LEU A 4 23.87 -8.32 10.38
CA LEU A 4 24.11 -8.54 11.82
C LEU A 4 22.91 -8.10 12.69
N LYS A 5 22.22 -7.00 12.34
CA LYS A 5 20.94 -6.60 12.96
C LYS A 5 19.83 -7.62 12.71
N ASN A 6 19.79 -8.22 11.51
CA ASN A 6 18.84 -9.27 11.14
C ASN A 6 19.12 -10.57 11.91
N LEU A 7 20.40 -10.90 12.16
CA LEU A 7 20.83 -12.00 13.04
C LEU A 7 20.49 -11.75 14.53
N GLN A 8 20.54 -10.50 15.01
CA GLN A 8 20.15 -10.13 16.38
C GLN A 8 18.63 -10.26 16.62
N MET A 9 17.79 -9.81 15.68
CA MET A 9 16.32 -10.03 15.73
C MET A 9 15.97 -11.53 15.68
N LYS A 10 16.70 -12.30 14.85
CA LYS A 10 16.56 -13.76 14.79
C LYS A 10 16.89 -14.42 16.15
N ARG A 11 17.84 -13.88 16.92
CA ARG A 11 18.30 -14.43 18.20
C ARG A 11 17.25 -14.40 19.33
N GLN A 12 16.34 -13.41 19.35
CA GLN A 12 15.28 -13.26 20.39
C GLN A 12 14.00 -14.05 20.06
N ALA A 13 13.62 -14.16 18.78
CA ALA A 13 12.57 -15.10 18.35
C ALA A 13 12.98 -16.57 18.59
N LEU A 14 14.28 -16.85 18.64
CA LEU A 14 14.82 -18.19 18.84
C LEU A 14 14.52 -18.79 20.23
N THR A 15 14.36 -18.00 21.29
CA THR A 15 14.21 -18.56 22.65
C THR A 15 12.90 -19.33 22.87
N TRP A 16 11.79 -18.89 22.27
CA TRP A 16 10.53 -19.64 22.21
C TRP A 16 10.59 -20.80 21.20
N ASN A 17 11.25 -20.56 20.07
CA ASN A 17 11.38 -21.54 18.99
C ASN A 17 12.34 -22.69 19.33
N MET A 18 13.30 -22.49 20.24
CA MET A 18 14.26 -23.54 20.63
C MET A 18 13.58 -24.65 21.42
N VAL A 19 12.74 -24.35 22.42
CA VAL A 19 12.04 -25.40 23.18
C VAL A 19 11.00 -26.12 22.33
N MET A 20 10.30 -25.40 21.44
CA MET A 20 9.43 -26.01 20.44
C MET A 20 10.20 -26.91 19.47
N ALA A 21 11.35 -26.44 18.97
CA ALA A 21 12.25 -27.23 18.15
C ALA A 21 12.65 -28.52 18.87
N TYR A 22 12.94 -28.46 20.17
CA TYR A 22 13.21 -29.65 20.99
C TYR A 22 12.02 -30.62 21.04
N VAL A 23 10.80 -30.14 21.29
CA VAL A 23 9.58 -30.99 21.30
C VAL A 23 9.34 -31.63 19.94
N ILE A 24 9.50 -30.88 18.86
CA ILE A 24 9.30 -31.35 17.48
C ILE A 24 10.41 -32.33 17.08
N ILE A 25 11.66 -32.05 17.44
CA ILE A 25 12.78 -32.99 17.28
C ILE A 25 12.44 -34.29 18.01
N GLY A 26 11.93 -34.21 19.24
CA GLY A 26 11.45 -35.36 20.00
C GLY A 26 10.39 -36.18 19.26
N ILE A 27 9.29 -35.54 18.84
CA ILE A 27 8.20 -36.19 18.08
C ILE A 27 8.70 -36.80 16.77
N SER A 28 9.61 -36.12 16.08
CA SER A 28 10.14 -36.54 14.77
C SER A 28 11.09 -37.72 14.91
N VAL A 29 11.95 -37.71 15.94
CA VAL A 29 12.81 -38.85 16.30
C VAL A 29 11.94 -40.06 16.67
N THR A 30 10.83 -39.86 17.40
CA THR A 30 9.88 -40.94 17.71
C THR A 30 9.11 -41.44 16.49
N SER A 31 8.74 -40.58 15.56
CA SER A 31 7.96 -40.98 14.37
C SER A 31 8.82 -41.76 13.36
N TYR A 32 9.99 -41.22 13.00
CA TYR A 32 10.87 -41.87 12.01
C TYR A 32 11.68 -43.04 12.59
N GLY A 33 12.01 -42.98 13.89
CA GLY A 33 12.62 -44.11 14.58
C GLY A 33 11.70 -45.32 14.61
N PHE A 34 10.38 -45.15 14.63
CA PHE A 34 9.42 -46.27 14.64
C PHE A 34 9.33 -46.94 13.27
N ASP A 35 9.27 -46.14 12.19
CA ASP A 35 9.32 -46.65 10.81
C ASP A 35 10.62 -47.45 10.55
N ASP A 36 11.78 -46.89 10.92
CA ASP A 36 13.09 -47.50 10.66
C ASP A 36 13.37 -48.71 11.58
N SER A 37 12.94 -48.68 12.84
CA SER A 37 13.13 -49.80 13.78
C SER A 37 12.18 -50.97 13.51
N VAL A 38 10.93 -50.71 13.08
CA VAL A 38 10.02 -51.75 12.58
C VAL A 38 10.58 -52.37 11.30
N PHE A 39 11.12 -51.57 10.36
CA PHE A 39 11.79 -52.09 9.18
C PHE A 39 13.06 -52.90 9.50
N SER A 40 13.86 -52.46 10.49
CA SER A 40 15.04 -53.19 10.97
C SER A 40 14.65 -54.51 11.65
N ALA A 41 13.57 -54.53 12.45
CA ALA A 41 13.03 -55.75 13.04
C ALA A 41 12.53 -56.72 11.96
N MET A 42 11.82 -56.21 10.94
CA MET A 42 11.38 -56.98 9.76
C MET A 42 12.54 -57.50 8.89
N GLN A 43 13.74 -56.90 8.96
CA GLN A 43 14.94 -57.40 8.28
C GLN A 43 15.68 -58.47 9.10
N SER A 44 15.61 -58.44 10.44
CA SER A 44 16.24 -59.44 11.33
C SER A 44 15.48 -60.76 11.41
N MET A 45 14.18 -60.75 11.13
CA MET A 45 13.42 -61.93 10.77
C MET A 45 13.64 -62.12 9.26
N ASP A 46 13.96 -63.31 8.78
CA ASP A 46 14.07 -63.65 7.34
C ASP A 46 12.71 -63.54 6.58
N CYS A 47 11.90 -62.54 6.90
CA CYS A 47 10.62 -62.25 6.28
C CYS A 47 10.85 -61.52 4.95
N LYS A 48 10.91 -62.31 3.88
CA LYS A 48 10.74 -61.88 2.48
C LYS A 48 9.34 -61.29 2.21
N TYR A 49 8.76 -60.40 3.03
CA TYR A 49 7.40 -59.91 2.77
C TYR A 49 7.20 -58.45 3.17
N ALA A 50 7.61 -57.53 2.28
CA ALA A 50 7.05 -56.19 2.25
C ALA A 50 5.67 -56.27 1.59
N PHE A 51 4.61 -55.96 2.34
CA PHE A 51 3.20 -55.73 1.93
C PHE A 51 2.82 -56.15 0.49
N SER A 52 2.83 -57.44 0.20
CA SER A 52 2.16 -58.05 -0.97
C SER A 52 0.99 -58.90 -0.46
N ALA A 53 0.19 -59.49 -1.36
CA ALA A 53 -0.91 -60.40 -1.01
C ALA A 53 -0.51 -61.56 -0.04
N GLN A 54 0.80 -61.84 0.11
CA GLN A 54 1.34 -62.77 1.10
C GLN A 54 1.35 -62.26 2.55
N HIS A 55 1.26 -60.93 2.79
CA HIS A 55 1.11 -60.37 4.13
C HIS A 55 -0.26 -60.72 4.74
N LEU A 56 -1.32 -60.76 3.92
CA LEU A 56 -2.63 -61.27 4.28
C LEU A 56 -2.61 -62.79 4.50
N ALA A 57 -1.79 -63.55 3.77
CA ALA A 57 -1.60 -64.99 3.98
C ALA A 57 -0.83 -65.31 5.27
N TYR A 58 0.22 -64.56 5.60
CA TYR A 58 1.00 -64.70 6.85
C TYR A 58 0.22 -64.19 8.08
N LEU A 59 -0.45 -63.04 7.96
CA LEU A 59 -1.44 -62.59 8.94
C LEU A 59 -2.58 -63.60 9.07
N ASN A 60 -2.95 -64.34 8.02
CA ASN A 60 -3.92 -65.43 8.13
C ASN A 60 -3.38 -66.67 8.86
N SER A 61 -2.07 -66.94 8.80
CA SER A 61 -1.42 -68.04 9.52
C SER A 61 -1.11 -67.78 11.01
N LEU A 62 -1.20 -66.53 11.47
CA LEU A 62 -0.98 -66.16 12.87
C LEU A 62 -2.22 -66.40 13.73
N GLY A 63 -2.06 -66.77 15.01
CA GLY A 63 -3.17 -66.87 15.95
C GLY A 63 -3.86 -65.52 16.18
N LEU A 64 -5.19 -65.54 16.40
CA LEU A 64 -6.03 -64.34 16.64
C LEU A 64 -5.43 -63.32 17.63
N PRO A 65 -4.77 -63.72 18.74
CA PRO A 65 -4.17 -62.77 19.69
C PRO A 65 -3.02 -61.96 19.09
N VAL A 66 -2.18 -62.58 18.26
CA VAL A 66 -1.03 -61.92 17.62
C VAL A 66 -1.50 -60.97 16.52
N LYS A 67 -2.55 -61.33 15.78
CA LYS A 67 -3.20 -60.41 14.82
C LYS A 67 -3.75 -59.17 15.52
N LEU A 68 -4.41 -59.34 16.65
CA LEU A 68 -4.96 -58.25 17.46
C LEU A 68 -3.84 -57.34 18.00
N VAL A 69 -2.73 -57.90 18.49
CA VAL A 69 -1.58 -57.11 18.96
C VAL A 69 -0.92 -56.34 17.82
N CYS A 70 -0.75 -56.94 16.64
CA CYS A 70 -0.21 -56.23 15.47
C CYS A 70 -1.17 -55.15 14.96
N ILE A 71 -2.48 -55.42 14.88
CA ILE A 71 -3.50 -54.45 14.47
C ILE A 71 -3.58 -53.29 15.47
N ILE A 72 -3.60 -53.58 16.77
CA ILE A 72 -3.58 -52.57 17.85
C ILE A 72 -2.27 -51.79 17.79
N GLY A 73 -1.12 -52.43 17.57
CA GLY A 73 0.18 -51.77 17.44
C GLY A 73 0.24 -50.82 16.24
N VAL A 74 -0.30 -51.23 15.08
CA VAL A 74 -0.40 -50.40 13.88
C VAL A 74 -1.39 -49.25 14.07
N LEU A 75 -2.58 -49.52 14.63
CA LEU A 75 -3.56 -48.48 14.99
C LEU A 75 -2.99 -47.49 15.98
N THR A 76 -2.30 -47.95 17.01
CA THR A 76 -1.68 -47.09 18.03
C THR A 76 -0.56 -46.26 17.42
N SER A 77 0.32 -46.86 16.61
CA SER A 77 1.39 -46.15 15.90
C SER A 77 0.80 -45.07 14.99
N TYR A 78 -0.17 -45.42 14.13
CA TYR A 78 -0.79 -44.49 13.19
C TYR A 78 -1.55 -43.38 13.92
N THR A 79 -2.21 -43.70 15.03
CA THR A 79 -2.91 -42.72 15.88
C THR A 79 -1.92 -41.78 16.55
N VAL A 80 -0.77 -42.27 17.05
CA VAL A 80 0.27 -41.45 17.68
C VAL A 80 0.96 -40.53 16.67
N THR A 81 1.32 -41.01 15.48
CA THR A 81 1.89 -40.16 14.42
C THR A 81 0.90 -39.12 13.92
N SER A 82 -0.38 -39.51 13.73
CA SER A 82 -1.41 -38.59 13.24
C SER A 82 -1.80 -37.55 14.30
N PHE A 83 -1.91 -37.96 15.57
CA PHE A 83 -2.25 -37.06 16.67
C PHE A 83 -1.10 -36.08 16.97
N GLY A 84 0.16 -36.54 16.89
CA GLY A 84 1.35 -35.69 17.00
C GLY A 84 1.44 -34.64 15.89
N GLN A 85 1.10 -35.00 14.64
CA GLN A 85 1.05 -34.06 13.52
C GLN A 85 -0.08 -33.02 13.67
N VAL A 86 -1.25 -33.42 14.18
CA VAL A 86 -2.38 -32.50 14.43
C VAL A 86 -2.08 -31.53 15.59
N LEU A 87 -1.46 -32.00 16.66
CA LEU A 87 -0.99 -31.16 17.77
C LEU A 87 0.09 -30.18 17.31
N ALA A 88 1.08 -30.65 16.56
CA ALA A 88 2.11 -29.80 15.97
C ALA A 88 1.50 -28.72 15.07
N GLY A 89 0.52 -29.08 14.22
CA GLY A 89 -0.23 -28.14 13.38
C GLY A 89 -0.92 -27.02 14.18
N ARG A 90 -1.56 -27.35 15.30
CA ARG A 90 -2.16 -26.35 16.21
C ARG A 90 -1.13 -25.47 16.91
N MET A 91 0.01 -26.03 17.28
CA MET A 91 1.09 -25.27 17.93
C MET A 91 1.74 -24.28 16.95
N ILE A 92 1.94 -24.65 15.69
CA ILE A 92 2.43 -23.76 14.62
C ILE A 92 1.50 -22.57 14.44
N VAL A 93 0.18 -22.81 14.40
CA VAL A 93 -0.84 -21.76 14.26
C VAL A 93 -0.83 -20.78 15.44
N GLN A 94 -0.51 -21.23 16.65
CA GLN A 94 -0.46 -20.37 17.84
C GLN A 94 0.87 -19.60 17.95
N CYS A 95 2.01 -20.20 17.57
CA CYS A 95 3.32 -19.51 17.51
C CYS A 95 3.33 -18.39 16.43
N PHE A 96 2.60 -18.61 15.34
CA PHE A 96 2.42 -17.68 14.22
C PHE A 96 1.81 -16.32 14.63
N VAL A 97 0.92 -16.34 15.63
CA VAL A 97 0.13 -15.17 16.05
C VAL A 97 0.95 -14.14 16.85
N GLY A 98 2.10 -14.56 17.40
CA GLY A 98 2.99 -13.70 18.20
C GLY A 98 4.25 -13.21 17.49
N CYS A 99 4.48 -13.54 16.21
CA CYS A 99 5.72 -13.22 15.49
C CYS A 99 5.54 -12.03 14.51
N PRO A 100 6.47 -11.04 14.49
CA PRO A 100 6.46 -9.94 13.52
C PRO A 100 6.52 -10.43 12.06
N ALA A 101 5.85 -9.72 11.15
CA ALA A 101 5.72 -10.11 9.73
C ALA A 101 7.08 -10.33 9.03
N VAL A 102 8.09 -9.54 9.41
CA VAL A 102 9.43 -9.54 8.80
C VAL A 102 10.24 -10.83 9.08
N VAL A 103 9.95 -11.54 10.17
CA VAL A 103 10.67 -12.77 10.57
C VAL A 103 9.77 -14.01 10.59
N ARG A 104 8.50 -13.84 10.19
CA ARG A 104 7.47 -14.88 10.27
C ARG A 104 7.80 -16.10 9.42
N GLY A 105 8.30 -15.88 8.20
CA GLY A 105 8.71 -16.97 7.28
C GLY A 105 9.86 -17.79 7.87
N ALA A 106 10.92 -17.11 8.34
CA ALA A 106 12.03 -17.76 9.03
C ALA A 106 11.59 -18.53 10.28
N ALA A 107 10.67 -17.99 11.09
CA ALA A 107 10.18 -18.67 12.30
C ALA A 107 9.44 -19.99 11.97
N ILE A 108 8.63 -20.01 10.91
CA ILE A 108 7.94 -21.24 10.47
C ILE A 108 8.93 -22.22 9.83
N ALA A 109 9.97 -21.74 9.13
CA ALA A 109 11.01 -22.60 8.59
C ALA A 109 11.78 -23.37 9.67
N VAL A 110 11.86 -22.87 10.92
CA VAL A 110 12.45 -23.59 12.06
C VAL A 110 11.68 -24.87 12.39
N TYR A 111 10.35 -24.88 12.23
CA TYR A 111 9.54 -26.08 12.41
C TYR A 111 9.98 -27.18 11.43
N VAL A 112 10.08 -26.81 10.15
CA VAL A 112 10.46 -27.75 9.08
C VAL A 112 11.90 -28.23 9.26
N PHE A 113 12.82 -27.34 9.64
CA PHE A 113 14.18 -27.71 10.02
C PHE A 113 14.20 -28.73 11.16
N SER A 114 13.42 -28.50 12.23
CA SER A 114 13.36 -29.38 13.40
C SER A 114 12.87 -30.78 13.05
N HIS A 115 11.88 -30.87 12.16
CA HIS A 115 11.35 -32.14 11.66
C HIS A 115 12.40 -32.97 10.91
N PHE A 116 13.10 -32.36 9.95
CA PHE A 116 14.11 -33.06 9.15
C PHE A 116 15.41 -33.29 9.92
N PHE A 117 15.77 -32.42 10.87
CA PHE A 117 16.91 -32.61 11.75
C PHE A 117 16.68 -33.79 12.71
N GLY A 118 15.48 -33.91 13.28
CA GLY A 118 15.12 -35.10 14.08
C GLY A 118 15.17 -36.39 13.25
N ALA A 119 14.68 -36.37 12.01
CA ALA A 119 14.77 -37.51 11.10
C ALA A 119 16.23 -37.89 10.76
N PHE A 120 17.13 -36.91 10.65
CA PHE A 120 18.56 -37.15 10.41
C PHE A 120 19.26 -37.80 11.62
N LEU A 121 18.97 -37.33 12.83
CA LEU A 121 19.48 -37.95 14.07
C LEU A 121 19.01 -39.41 14.20
N SER A 122 17.75 -39.68 13.87
CA SER A 122 17.21 -41.03 13.81
C SER A 122 17.97 -41.91 12.80
N ALA A 123 18.24 -41.39 11.60
CA ALA A 123 19.00 -42.12 10.58
C ALA A 123 20.44 -42.46 11.02
N ILE A 124 21.12 -41.56 11.76
CA ILE A 124 22.45 -41.81 12.33
C ILE A 124 22.37 -42.95 13.36
N ALA A 125 21.41 -42.87 14.28
CA ALA A 125 21.24 -43.89 15.32
C ALA A 125 20.96 -45.27 14.70
N THR A 126 20.10 -45.34 13.68
CA THR A 126 19.80 -46.58 12.95
C THR A 126 21.02 -47.10 12.17
N TYR A 127 21.81 -46.22 11.54
CA TYR A 127 23.00 -46.63 10.78
C TYR A 127 24.07 -47.29 11.66
N GLU A 128 24.30 -46.75 12.86
CA GLU A 128 25.29 -47.31 13.79
C GLU A 128 24.79 -48.57 14.50
N THR A 129 23.50 -48.63 14.83
CA THR A 129 22.89 -49.80 15.49
C THR A 129 22.65 -50.97 14.53
N ALA A 130 22.57 -50.72 13.22
CA ALA A 130 22.51 -51.75 12.18
C ALA A 130 23.79 -52.60 12.07
N LYS A 131 24.91 -52.17 12.67
CA LYS A 131 26.17 -52.93 12.71
C LYS A 131 26.25 -53.91 13.88
N ILE A 132 25.22 -53.93 14.75
CA ILE A 132 25.18 -54.75 15.96
C ILE A 132 24.34 -56.00 15.69
N ASP A 133 24.90 -57.19 15.87
CA ASP A 133 24.15 -58.43 15.72
C ASP A 133 23.28 -58.73 16.95
N GLY A 134 21.98 -58.98 16.73
CA GLY A 134 21.02 -59.43 17.76
C GLY A 134 19.94 -58.42 18.15
N ASN A 135 19.15 -58.77 19.17
CA ASN A 135 17.97 -57.99 19.61
C ASN A 135 18.27 -56.56 20.10
N MET A 136 19.54 -56.19 20.27
CA MET A 136 19.93 -54.84 20.65
C MET A 136 19.86 -53.84 19.48
N ALA A 137 19.93 -54.31 18.24
CA ALA A 137 19.90 -53.48 17.03
C ALA A 137 18.61 -52.63 16.92
N TRP A 138 17.46 -53.16 17.34
CA TRP A 138 16.19 -52.43 17.31
C TRP A 138 15.82 -51.83 18.68
N LYS A 139 16.29 -52.40 19.80
CA LYS A 139 15.99 -51.90 21.15
C LYS A 139 16.69 -50.58 21.47
N ILE A 140 17.94 -50.41 21.03
CA ILE A 140 18.72 -49.18 21.29
C ILE A 140 18.09 -47.96 20.59
N PRO A 141 17.76 -48.00 19.28
CA PRO A 141 17.01 -46.93 18.63
C PRO A 141 15.67 -46.67 19.33
N THR A 142 14.93 -47.73 19.69
CA THR A 142 13.65 -47.61 20.41
C THR A 142 13.80 -46.91 21.76
N ALA A 143 14.88 -47.14 22.51
CA ALA A 143 15.13 -46.46 23.78
C ALA A 143 15.54 -44.98 23.60
N ILE A 144 16.37 -44.69 22.58
CA ILE A 144 16.75 -43.32 22.21
C ILE A 144 15.51 -42.51 21.81
N MET A 145 14.54 -43.15 21.16
CA MET A 145 13.28 -42.52 20.73
C MET A 145 12.42 -41.99 21.88
N TRP A 146 12.50 -42.57 23.08
CA TRP A 146 11.77 -42.08 24.26
C TRP A 146 12.54 -41.02 25.04
N THR A 147 13.86 -40.94 24.85
CA THR A 147 14.72 -40.01 25.57
C THR A 147 14.42 -38.56 25.21
N PHE A 148 14.27 -38.25 23.91
CA PHE A 148 13.99 -36.89 23.46
C PHE A 148 12.58 -36.37 23.82
N PRO A 149 11.49 -37.16 23.68
CA PRO A 149 10.16 -36.76 24.17
C PRO A 149 10.10 -36.57 25.69
N CYS A 150 10.74 -37.45 26.48
CA CYS A 150 10.80 -37.32 27.93
C CYS A 150 11.56 -36.07 28.37
N LEU A 151 12.70 -35.77 27.74
CA LEU A 151 13.42 -34.51 27.96
C LEU A 151 12.57 -33.31 27.56
N SER A 152 11.88 -33.38 26.42
CA SER A 152 11.01 -32.31 25.94
C SER A 152 9.85 -32.02 26.91
N LEU A 153 9.24 -33.04 27.51
CA LEU A 153 8.20 -32.87 28.54
C LEU A 153 8.72 -32.20 29.82
N ILE A 154 9.98 -32.43 30.19
CA ILE A 154 10.65 -31.76 31.31
C ILE A 154 10.91 -30.28 30.98
N PHE A 155 11.36 -29.98 29.75
CA PHE A 155 11.61 -28.61 29.31
C PHE A 155 10.34 -27.80 29.01
N CYS A 156 9.18 -28.44 28.80
CA CYS A 156 7.89 -27.75 28.66
C CYS A 156 7.56 -26.86 29.87
N TRP A 157 8.01 -27.21 31.08
CA TRP A 157 7.83 -26.41 32.29
C TRP A 157 8.68 -25.14 32.33
N LEU A 158 9.72 -25.05 31.51
CA LEU A 158 10.62 -23.89 31.40
C LEU A 158 10.16 -22.90 30.31
N VAL A 159 9.08 -23.21 29.58
CA VAL A 159 8.53 -22.32 28.53
C VAL A 159 7.75 -21.19 29.21
N PRO A 160 8.16 -19.91 29.04
CA PRO A 160 7.40 -18.79 29.58
C PRO A 160 6.00 -18.75 28.92
N GLU A 161 4.98 -18.24 29.62
CA GLU A 161 3.63 -18.07 29.06
C GLU A 161 3.64 -17.03 27.92
N SER A 162 2.73 -17.06 26.95
CA SER A 162 2.75 -16.05 25.86
C SER A 162 2.08 -14.74 26.29
N PRO A 163 2.57 -13.56 25.84
CA PRO A 163 1.97 -12.26 26.19
C PRO A 163 0.48 -12.18 25.83
N ARG A 164 0.09 -12.74 24.67
CA ARG A 164 -1.31 -12.79 24.22
C ARG A 164 -2.18 -13.70 25.11
N TRP A 165 -1.65 -14.83 25.59
CA TRP A 165 -2.36 -15.71 26.53
C TRP A 165 -2.54 -15.05 27.89
N LEU A 166 -1.52 -14.32 28.36
CA LEU A 166 -1.59 -13.55 29.60
C LEU A 166 -2.64 -12.45 29.51
N ILE A 167 -2.71 -11.70 28.41
CA ILE A 167 -3.76 -10.70 28.18
C ILE A 167 -5.14 -11.36 28.12
N ARG A 168 -5.29 -12.51 27.45
CA ARG A 168 -6.54 -13.29 27.41
C ARG A 168 -6.98 -13.81 28.79
N LYS A 169 -6.06 -13.95 29.74
CA LYS A 169 -6.31 -14.32 31.14
C LYS A 169 -6.39 -13.10 32.07
N ASN A 170 -6.51 -11.88 31.52
CA ASN A 170 -6.53 -10.61 32.25
C ASN A 170 -5.27 -10.35 33.12
N LYS A 171 -4.11 -10.91 32.76
CA LYS A 171 -2.82 -10.72 33.45
C LYS A 171 -1.92 -9.72 32.71
N VAL A 172 -2.39 -8.48 32.57
CA VAL A 172 -1.76 -7.43 31.72
C VAL A 172 -0.35 -7.05 32.20
N GLU A 173 -0.12 -6.94 33.52
CA GLU A 173 1.21 -6.61 34.06
C GLU A 173 2.29 -7.66 33.75
N LYS A 174 1.91 -8.95 33.77
CA LYS A 174 2.83 -10.04 33.40
C LYS A 174 3.11 -10.05 31.91
N ALA A 175 2.14 -9.67 31.08
CA ALA A 175 2.32 -9.50 29.65
C ALA A 175 3.27 -8.34 29.35
N SER A 176 3.14 -7.21 30.07
CA SER A 176 4.05 -6.07 29.94
C SER A 176 5.50 -6.44 30.26
N LYS A 177 5.75 -7.09 31.40
CA LYS A 177 7.10 -7.56 31.78
C LYS A 177 7.69 -8.55 30.77
N GLN A 178 6.85 -9.36 30.13
CA GLN A 178 7.30 -10.25 29.07
C GLN A 178 7.58 -9.51 27.76
N LEU A 179 6.78 -8.52 27.38
CA LEU A 179 7.04 -7.67 26.22
C LEU A 179 8.31 -6.83 26.43
N GLU A 180 8.53 -6.27 27.61
CA GLU A 180 9.79 -5.62 28.02
C GLU A 180 10.99 -6.56 27.90
N TYR A 181 10.82 -7.82 28.31
CA TYR A 181 11.85 -8.85 28.17
C TYR A 181 12.12 -9.21 26.69
N LEU A 182 11.09 -9.28 25.87
CA LEU A 182 11.18 -9.60 24.43
C LEU A 182 11.80 -8.44 23.62
N TYR A 183 11.46 -7.19 23.94
CA TYR A 183 11.92 -5.98 23.23
C TYR A 183 13.17 -5.33 23.82
N LYS A 184 13.84 -6.01 24.76
CA LYS A 184 15.01 -5.48 25.46
C LYS A 184 16.08 -4.95 24.48
N GLY A 185 16.25 -3.62 24.45
CA GLY A 185 17.21 -2.91 23.59
C GLY A 185 16.62 -2.23 22.33
N GLN A 186 15.30 -2.18 22.16
CA GLN A 186 14.61 -1.39 21.14
C GLN A 186 13.68 -0.34 21.77
N ASP A 187 13.53 0.81 21.11
CA ASP A 187 12.68 1.92 21.54
C ASP A 187 11.26 1.71 20.99
N VAL A 188 10.51 0.78 21.61
CA VAL A 188 9.15 0.38 21.20
C VAL A 188 8.16 0.77 22.29
N ASP A 189 7.02 1.34 21.90
CA ASP A 189 5.91 1.66 22.82
C ASP A 189 5.18 0.39 23.27
N ILE A 190 5.64 -0.17 24.39
CA ILE A 190 5.08 -1.37 25.01
C ILE A 190 3.61 -1.17 25.41
N ASN A 191 3.22 0.04 25.82
CA ASN A 191 1.85 0.33 26.23
C ASN A 191 0.90 0.40 25.02
N GLY A 192 1.35 1.00 23.92
CA GLY A 192 0.63 0.99 22.65
C GLY A 192 0.43 -0.42 22.09
N GLU A 193 1.43 -1.29 22.24
CA GLU A 193 1.34 -2.67 21.76
C GLU A 193 0.41 -3.54 22.63
N ILE A 194 0.38 -3.33 23.94
CA ILE A 194 -0.60 -3.96 24.84
C ILE A 194 -2.03 -3.52 24.48
N ALA A 195 -2.25 -2.22 24.28
CA ALA A 195 -3.56 -1.69 23.89
C ALA A 195 -4.03 -2.25 22.54
N PHE A 196 -3.11 -2.37 21.58
CA PHE A 196 -3.35 -3.02 20.29
C PHE A 196 -3.73 -4.51 20.46
N LEU A 197 -2.99 -5.26 21.27
CA LEU A 197 -3.27 -6.66 21.55
C LEU A 197 -4.62 -6.86 22.27
N GLN A 198 -4.97 -5.97 23.21
CA GLN A 198 -6.27 -5.98 23.88
C GLN A 198 -7.41 -5.75 22.89
N LYS A 199 -7.30 -4.73 22.04
CA LYS A 199 -8.29 -4.43 20.99
C LYS A 199 -8.45 -5.60 20.00
N SER A 200 -7.34 -6.26 19.63
CA SER A 200 -7.37 -7.47 18.80
C SER A 200 -8.05 -8.65 19.50
N ILE A 201 -7.80 -8.86 20.79
CA ILE A 201 -8.41 -9.96 21.56
C ILE A 201 -9.90 -9.70 21.81
N GLU A 202 -10.31 -8.46 22.04
CA GLU A 202 -11.73 -8.07 22.15
C GLU A 202 -12.48 -8.31 20.84
N ALA A 203 -11.87 -7.99 19.70
CA ALA A 203 -12.40 -8.31 18.37
C ALA A 203 -12.49 -9.85 18.13
N ASP A 204 -11.49 -10.62 18.59
CA ASP A 204 -11.47 -12.09 18.50
C ASP A 204 -12.50 -12.76 19.43
N ALA A 205 -12.73 -12.19 20.63
CA ALA A 205 -13.62 -12.75 21.66
C ALA A 205 -15.10 -12.70 21.26
N GLN A 206 -15.48 -11.75 20.41
CA GLN A 206 -16.87 -11.58 19.98
C GLN A 206 -17.33 -12.58 18.91
N THR A 207 -16.44 -13.36 18.26
CA THR A 207 -16.85 -14.19 17.10
C THR A 207 -16.04 -15.49 16.87
N LYS A 208 -16.43 -16.59 17.53
CA LYS A 208 -16.02 -17.95 17.10
C LYS A 208 -16.70 -18.31 15.77
N GLY A 209 -15.92 -18.49 14.69
CA GLY A 209 -16.45 -18.82 13.36
C GLY A 209 -16.98 -20.26 13.25
N SER A 210 -18.03 -20.44 12.45
CA SER A 210 -18.64 -21.76 12.17
C SER A 210 -17.90 -22.49 11.04
N TRP A 211 -17.87 -23.83 11.07
CA TRP A 211 -17.25 -24.66 10.02
C TRP A 211 -17.83 -24.41 8.61
N ALA A 212 -19.08 -23.96 8.54
CA ALA A 212 -19.72 -23.60 7.27
C ALA A 212 -19.09 -22.37 6.60
N GLU A 213 -18.51 -21.45 7.37
CA GLU A 213 -17.91 -20.21 6.87
C GLU A 213 -16.63 -20.47 6.05
N LEU A 214 -15.97 -21.62 6.25
CA LEU A 214 -14.79 -22.03 5.49
C LEU A 214 -15.03 -22.13 3.98
N PHE A 215 -16.26 -22.46 3.59
CA PHE A 215 -16.64 -22.72 2.21
C PHE A 215 -17.48 -21.60 1.58
N GLN A 216 -17.61 -20.46 2.25
CA GLN A 216 -18.38 -19.30 1.80
C GLN A 216 -17.47 -18.14 1.37
N GLY A 217 -17.86 -17.44 0.29
CA GLY A 217 -17.22 -16.20 -0.18
C GLY A 217 -15.70 -16.29 -0.35
N THR A 218 -14.99 -15.29 0.18
CA THR A 218 -13.52 -15.17 0.12
C THR A 218 -12.81 -16.29 0.90
N ASN A 219 -13.43 -16.83 1.95
CA ASN A 219 -12.85 -17.90 2.77
C ASN A 219 -12.74 -19.22 2.00
N LYS A 220 -13.69 -19.51 1.08
CA LYS A 220 -13.60 -20.66 0.16
C LYS A 220 -12.29 -20.66 -0.62
N ARG A 221 -11.92 -19.49 -1.16
CA ARG A 221 -10.69 -19.32 -1.96
C ARG A 221 -9.44 -19.54 -1.10
N ARG A 222 -9.42 -19.06 0.14
CA ARG A 222 -8.31 -19.25 1.09
C ARG A 222 -8.14 -20.72 1.47
N THR A 223 -9.24 -21.39 1.81
CA THR A 223 -9.24 -22.81 2.17
C THR A 223 -8.77 -23.67 0.99
N LEU A 224 -9.21 -23.37 -0.24
CA LEU A 224 -8.74 -24.07 -1.45
C LEU A 224 -7.24 -23.88 -1.71
N ILE A 225 -6.70 -22.66 -1.50
CA ILE A 225 -5.26 -22.39 -1.64
C ILE A 225 -4.47 -23.14 -0.56
N ALA A 226 -4.97 -23.20 0.68
CA ALA A 226 -4.34 -23.98 1.75
C ALA A 226 -4.33 -25.49 1.45
N ILE A 227 -5.44 -26.05 0.94
CA ILE A 227 -5.49 -27.45 0.49
C ILE A 227 -4.49 -27.67 -0.65
N MET A 228 -4.49 -26.79 -1.66
CA MET A 228 -3.57 -26.87 -2.79
C MET A 228 -2.11 -26.80 -2.36
N ALA A 229 -1.77 -25.95 -1.39
CA ALA A 229 -0.41 -25.87 -0.85
C ALA A 229 0.01 -27.13 -0.08
N ALA A 230 -0.94 -27.87 0.51
CA ALA A 230 -0.68 -29.11 1.24
C ALA A 230 -0.52 -30.35 0.34
N LEU A 231 -1.34 -30.46 -0.72
CA LEU A 231 -1.38 -31.63 -1.62
C LEU A 231 -0.01 -32.07 -2.21
N PRO A 232 0.86 -31.15 -2.68
CA PRO A 232 2.16 -31.51 -3.24
C PRO A 232 3.08 -32.25 -2.28
N SER A 233 2.95 -32.04 -0.97
CA SER A 233 3.82 -32.70 0.03
C SER A 233 3.76 -34.23 -0.04
N GLN A 234 2.65 -34.80 -0.53
CA GLN A 234 2.44 -36.25 -0.69
C GLN A 234 2.34 -36.68 -2.14
N LEU A 235 1.62 -35.92 -2.99
CA LEU A 235 1.35 -36.30 -4.37
C LEU A 235 2.54 -36.06 -5.31
N ALA A 236 3.54 -35.26 -4.92
CA ALA A 236 4.72 -35.02 -5.74
C ALA A 236 5.81 -36.09 -5.61
N GLY A 237 5.50 -37.30 -5.11
CA GLY A 237 6.45 -38.43 -5.09
C GLY A 237 7.32 -38.52 -3.83
N GLN A 238 7.02 -37.79 -2.76
CA GLN A 238 7.76 -37.88 -1.49
C GLN A 238 7.79 -39.31 -0.93
N ASN A 239 6.64 -39.99 -0.89
CA ASN A 239 6.56 -41.37 -0.40
C ASN A 239 7.35 -42.38 -1.25
N PHE A 240 7.50 -42.11 -2.55
CA PHE A 240 8.34 -42.90 -3.45
C PHE A 240 9.82 -42.82 -3.07
N VAL A 241 10.30 -41.65 -2.63
CA VAL A 241 11.71 -41.45 -2.28
C VAL A 241 11.99 -41.76 -0.81
N SER A 242 11.09 -41.41 0.12
CA SER A 242 11.36 -41.53 1.55
C SER A 242 10.89 -42.83 2.19
N LYS A 243 9.68 -43.34 1.86
CA LYS A 243 9.12 -44.56 2.48
C LYS A 243 9.50 -45.82 1.71
N TYR A 244 9.34 -45.79 0.39
CA TYR A 244 9.63 -46.95 -0.48
C TYR A 244 10.95 -46.84 -1.24
N GLY A 245 11.66 -45.73 -1.11
CA GLY A 245 13.01 -45.56 -1.67
C GLY A 245 13.94 -46.66 -1.19
N ASN A 246 13.79 -47.11 0.06
CA ASN A 246 14.58 -48.20 0.64
C ASN A 246 14.40 -49.55 -0.08
N LEU A 247 13.15 -49.91 -0.38
CA LEU A 247 12.79 -51.13 -1.10
C LEU A 247 13.26 -51.07 -2.56
N PHE A 248 13.06 -49.92 -3.20
CA PHE A 248 13.49 -49.65 -4.56
C PHE A 248 15.03 -49.64 -4.71
N ILE A 249 15.75 -49.14 -3.71
CA ILE A 249 17.21 -49.09 -3.70
C ILE A 249 17.82 -50.45 -3.41
N LYS A 250 17.18 -51.23 -2.52
CA LYS A 250 17.56 -52.62 -2.25
C LYS A 250 17.41 -53.50 -3.49
N SER A 251 16.41 -53.25 -4.34
CA SER A 251 16.23 -53.99 -5.59
C SER A 251 17.26 -53.64 -6.68
N LEU A 252 17.89 -52.46 -6.62
CA LEU A 252 18.94 -52.05 -7.58
C LEU A 252 20.33 -52.63 -7.26
N GLY A 253 20.62 -52.92 -5.98
CA GLY A 253 21.77 -53.72 -5.53
C GLY A 253 23.14 -53.01 -5.55
N VAL A 254 23.21 -51.67 -5.63
CA VAL A 254 24.48 -50.93 -5.84
C VAL A 254 25.01 -50.23 -4.57
N MET A 255 24.14 -49.85 -3.62
CA MET A 255 24.52 -49.11 -2.40
C MET A 255 23.75 -49.65 -1.19
N ASN A 256 24.38 -49.63 -0.02
CA ASN A 256 23.72 -49.96 1.24
C ASN A 256 22.57 -48.97 1.50
N ASN A 257 21.38 -49.51 1.76
CA ASN A 257 20.15 -48.77 1.99
C ASN A 257 20.29 -47.71 3.11
N PHE A 258 20.94 -48.07 4.22
CA PHE A 258 21.11 -47.15 5.35
C PHE A 258 22.02 -45.97 5.00
N THR A 259 22.99 -46.15 4.10
CA THR A 259 23.87 -45.08 3.61
C THR A 259 23.12 -44.08 2.73
N PHE A 260 22.22 -44.55 1.87
CA PHE A 260 21.37 -43.66 1.06
C PHE A 260 20.46 -42.80 1.95
N MET A 261 19.79 -43.39 2.94
CA MET A 261 18.92 -42.66 3.85
C MET A 261 19.68 -41.62 4.66
N LEU A 262 20.89 -41.94 5.13
CA LEU A 262 21.75 -40.99 5.82
C LEU A 262 22.08 -39.77 4.94
N ILE A 263 22.46 -40.01 3.68
CA ILE A 263 22.78 -38.94 2.72
C ILE A 263 21.54 -38.10 2.39
N TYR A 264 20.40 -38.75 2.11
CA TYR A 264 19.14 -38.09 1.78
C TYR A 264 18.66 -37.19 2.93
N ARG A 265 18.68 -37.69 4.18
CA ARG A 265 18.28 -36.92 5.36
C ARG A 265 19.29 -35.82 5.70
N GLY A 266 20.58 -36.01 5.47
CA GLY A 266 21.58 -34.94 5.62
C GLY A 266 21.36 -33.79 4.63
N ILE A 267 21.08 -34.11 3.37
CA ILE A 267 20.76 -33.11 2.33
C ILE A 267 19.42 -32.42 2.62
N SER A 268 18.46 -33.14 3.19
CA SER A 268 17.19 -32.56 3.66
C SER A 268 17.39 -31.46 4.70
N VAL A 269 18.36 -31.63 5.62
CA VAL A 269 18.70 -30.60 6.61
C VAL A 269 19.31 -29.37 5.92
N ILE A 270 20.22 -29.58 4.96
CA ILE A 270 20.81 -28.47 4.16
C ILE A 270 19.71 -27.71 3.40
N ALA A 271 18.75 -28.42 2.81
CA ALA A 271 17.59 -27.84 2.10
C ALA A 271 16.84 -26.82 2.97
N THR A 272 16.56 -27.20 4.23
CA THR A 272 15.82 -26.34 5.18
C THR A 272 16.65 -25.13 5.63
N LEU A 273 17.97 -25.28 5.80
CA LEU A 273 18.88 -24.17 6.11
C LEU A 273 18.98 -23.14 4.97
N VAL A 274 19.05 -23.62 3.72
CA VAL A 274 19.04 -22.74 2.54
C VAL A 274 17.72 -21.99 2.46
N THR A 275 16.60 -22.68 2.69
CA THR A 275 15.27 -22.04 2.71
C THR A 275 15.16 -21.00 3.82
N PHE A 276 15.71 -21.26 5.01
CA PHE A 276 15.75 -20.29 6.11
C PHE A 276 16.49 -18.99 5.74
N GLY A 277 17.49 -19.05 4.87
CA GLY A 277 18.21 -17.88 4.36
C GLY A 277 17.45 -17.13 3.25
N LEU A 278 16.77 -17.86 2.37
CA LEU A 278 16.15 -17.32 1.15
C LEU A 278 14.70 -16.89 1.33
N VAL A 279 13.96 -17.48 2.27
CA VAL A 279 12.49 -17.34 2.33
C VAL A 279 12.02 -15.88 2.44
N ASP A 280 12.72 -15.07 3.22
CA ASP A 280 12.37 -13.66 3.45
C ASP A 280 13.07 -12.69 2.47
N THR A 281 13.92 -13.17 1.56
CA THR A 281 14.62 -12.34 0.56
C THR A 281 14.15 -12.58 -0.87
N ALA A 282 13.93 -13.83 -1.27
CA ALA A 282 13.57 -14.21 -2.64
C ALA A 282 12.06 -14.35 -2.88
N GLY A 283 11.25 -14.34 -1.82
CA GLY A 283 9.79 -14.49 -1.91
C GLY A 283 9.31 -15.94 -1.83
N ARG A 284 8.07 -16.17 -1.39
CA ARG A 284 7.51 -17.53 -1.25
C ARG A 284 7.19 -18.13 -2.62
N ARG A 285 6.59 -17.35 -3.52
CA ARG A 285 6.13 -17.81 -4.82
C ARG A 285 7.28 -18.18 -5.78
N PRO A 286 8.37 -17.39 -5.90
CA PRO A 286 9.52 -17.78 -6.74
C PRO A 286 10.21 -19.05 -6.25
N ILE A 287 10.42 -19.20 -4.94
CA ILE A 287 11.04 -20.42 -4.37
C ILE A 287 10.19 -21.65 -4.66
N TYR A 288 8.87 -21.55 -4.50
CA TYR A 288 7.96 -22.65 -4.80
C TYR A 288 8.04 -23.05 -6.29
N LEU A 289 7.90 -22.10 -7.22
CA LEU A 289 7.84 -22.39 -8.65
C LEU A 289 9.17 -22.91 -9.22
N VAL A 290 10.30 -22.33 -8.79
CA VAL A 290 11.64 -22.76 -9.23
C VAL A 290 11.95 -24.14 -8.67
N GLY A 291 11.73 -24.36 -7.37
CA GLY A 291 11.99 -25.66 -6.73
C GLY A 291 11.10 -26.77 -7.29
N ASP A 292 9.83 -26.47 -7.58
CA ASP A 292 8.90 -27.44 -8.17
C ASP A 292 9.26 -27.79 -9.61
N THR A 293 9.60 -26.81 -10.45
CA THR A 293 10.00 -27.07 -11.84
C THR A 293 11.23 -27.98 -11.90
N ILE A 294 12.22 -27.74 -11.01
CA ILE A 294 13.42 -28.57 -10.91
C ILE A 294 13.07 -29.97 -10.39
N SER A 295 12.23 -30.08 -9.35
CA SER A 295 11.80 -31.36 -8.78
C SER A 295 11.04 -32.23 -9.80
N THR A 296 10.15 -31.60 -10.57
CA THR A 296 9.42 -32.22 -11.68
C THR A 296 10.38 -32.76 -12.74
N GLY A 297 11.36 -31.95 -13.16
CA GLY A 297 12.39 -32.38 -14.12
C GLY A 297 13.20 -33.57 -13.62
N LEU A 298 13.55 -33.59 -12.33
CA LEU A 298 14.29 -34.69 -11.71
C LEU A 298 13.46 -35.99 -11.63
N LEU A 299 12.16 -35.93 -11.32
CA LEU A 299 11.31 -37.12 -11.33
C LEU A 299 11.13 -37.70 -12.75
N LEU A 300 10.96 -36.84 -13.75
CA LEU A 300 10.89 -37.27 -15.15
C LEU A 300 12.22 -37.85 -15.63
N ALA A 301 13.35 -37.27 -15.22
CA ALA A 301 14.68 -37.82 -15.48
C ALA A 301 14.89 -39.19 -14.81
N CYS A 302 14.39 -39.38 -13.59
CA CYS A 302 14.38 -40.67 -12.90
C CYS A 302 13.61 -41.72 -13.71
N GLY A 303 12.42 -41.37 -14.22
CA GLY A 303 11.64 -42.22 -15.12
C GLY A 303 12.38 -42.57 -16.42
N GLY A 304 13.04 -41.57 -17.04
CA GLY A 304 13.82 -41.74 -18.26
C GLY A 304 15.03 -42.66 -18.12
N LEU A 305 15.73 -42.58 -16.98
CA LEU A 305 16.84 -43.48 -16.66
C LEU A 305 16.39 -44.96 -16.47
N GLY A 306 15.09 -45.18 -16.27
CA GLY A 306 14.44 -46.49 -16.24
C GLY A 306 14.09 -47.11 -17.60
N ILE A 307 14.42 -46.45 -18.71
CA ILE A 307 14.14 -46.95 -20.07
C ILE A 307 15.35 -47.74 -20.61
N GLY A 308 15.08 -48.97 -21.10
CA GLY A 308 16.06 -49.88 -21.68
C GLY A 308 16.84 -50.72 -20.66
N ALA A 309 17.94 -51.35 -21.10
CA ALA A 309 18.78 -52.18 -20.22
C ALA A 309 19.41 -51.34 -19.09
N ILE A 310 19.28 -51.83 -17.85
CA ILE A 310 19.73 -51.16 -16.62
C ILE A 310 21.21 -51.49 -16.37
N THR A 311 22.11 -50.71 -16.96
CA THR A 311 23.55 -50.74 -16.66
C THR A 311 23.84 -50.13 -15.28
N ASP A 312 24.92 -50.54 -14.60
CA ASP A 312 25.28 -50.03 -13.27
C ASP A 312 25.50 -48.50 -13.23
N GLY A 313 25.93 -47.89 -14.34
CA GLY A 313 26.00 -46.43 -14.48
C GLY A 313 24.63 -45.73 -14.41
N LYS A 314 23.59 -46.32 -15.00
CA LYS A 314 22.21 -45.79 -14.93
C LYS A 314 21.63 -45.94 -13.53
N LYS A 315 21.94 -47.04 -12.83
CA LYS A 315 21.55 -47.23 -11.42
C LYS A 315 22.14 -46.14 -10.55
N ARG A 316 23.45 -45.85 -10.68
CA ARG A 316 24.14 -44.71 -10.01
C ARG A 316 23.50 -43.36 -10.33
N GLY A 317 23.10 -43.15 -11.59
CA GLY A 317 22.37 -41.94 -12.01
C GLY A 317 21.02 -41.77 -11.31
N VAL A 318 20.24 -42.83 -11.15
CA VAL A 318 18.96 -42.80 -10.43
C VAL A 318 19.15 -42.37 -8.97
N TYR A 319 20.20 -42.84 -8.29
CA TYR A 319 20.52 -42.39 -6.92
C TYR A 319 20.79 -40.89 -6.83
N GLY A 320 21.64 -40.37 -7.73
CA GLY A 320 21.97 -38.93 -7.73
C GLY A 320 20.74 -38.06 -7.97
N VAL A 321 19.87 -38.48 -8.90
CA VAL A 321 18.62 -37.75 -9.22
C VAL A 321 17.64 -37.77 -8.04
N LEU A 322 17.46 -38.89 -7.35
CA LEU A 322 16.56 -38.99 -6.19
C LEU A 322 17.04 -38.18 -4.98
N ILE A 323 18.37 -38.13 -4.77
CA ILE A 323 18.97 -37.31 -3.72
C ILE A 323 18.77 -35.81 -4.02
N MET A 324 19.04 -35.39 -5.25
CA MET A 324 18.83 -34.00 -5.69
C MET A 324 17.35 -33.61 -5.66
N TYR A 325 16.45 -34.53 -5.98
CA TYR A 325 15.01 -34.32 -5.85
C TYR A 325 14.63 -34.00 -4.40
N GLY A 326 15.20 -34.72 -3.43
CA GLY A 326 14.98 -34.45 -2.00
C GLY A 326 15.31 -33.02 -1.58
N LEU A 327 16.41 -32.47 -2.10
CA LEU A 327 16.81 -31.08 -1.83
C LEU A 327 15.71 -30.10 -2.27
N PHE A 328 15.31 -30.16 -3.54
CA PHE A 328 14.37 -29.19 -4.10
C PHE A 328 12.93 -29.40 -3.62
N ASN A 329 12.49 -30.65 -3.42
CA ASN A 329 11.18 -30.99 -2.88
C ASN A 329 10.98 -30.42 -1.46
N ILE A 330 12.02 -30.49 -0.62
CA ILE A 330 11.97 -30.00 0.76
C ILE A 330 12.04 -28.47 0.80
N MET A 331 12.85 -27.86 -0.08
CA MET A 331 12.89 -26.40 -0.24
C MET A 331 11.56 -25.82 -0.70
N SER A 332 10.86 -26.46 -1.66
CA SER A 332 9.58 -25.97 -2.17
C SER A 332 8.39 -26.46 -1.34
N PHE A 333 7.98 -27.72 -1.49
CA PHE A 333 6.69 -28.21 -1.04
C PHE A 333 6.55 -28.32 0.47
N TRP A 334 7.60 -28.76 1.17
CA TRP A 334 7.56 -28.86 2.62
C TRP A 334 7.74 -27.51 3.30
N SER A 335 8.74 -26.74 2.89
CA SER A 335 9.03 -25.47 3.56
C SER A 335 8.02 -24.38 3.19
N ILE A 336 7.81 -24.11 1.89
CA ILE A 336 6.89 -23.05 1.45
C ILE A 336 5.42 -23.47 1.59
N GLY A 337 5.09 -24.75 1.40
CA GLY A 337 3.71 -25.25 1.58
C GLY A 337 3.20 -25.01 3.00
N MET A 338 4.01 -25.32 4.02
CA MET A 338 3.66 -25.08 5.43
C MET A 338 3.52 -23.60 5.75
N ILE A 339 4.40 -22.75 5.20
CA ILE A 339 4.33 -21.29 5.37
C ILE A 339 3.04 -20.74 4.73
N THR A 340 2.70 -21.21 3.53
CA THR A 340 1.52 -20.76 2.80
C THR A 340 0.23 -21.13 3.52
N ILE A 341 0.12 -22.34 4.07
CA ILE A 341 -1.06 -22.78 4.84
C ILE A 341 -1.26 -21.87 6.07
N ALA A 342 -0.18 -21.51 6.75
CA ALA A 342 -0.23 -20.65 7.92
C ALA A 342 -0.58 -19.19 7.56
N GLU A 343 0.00 -18.65 6.49
CA GLU A 343 -0.15 -17.24 6.07
C GLU A 343 -1.47 -16.95 5.32
N THR A 344 -2.07 -17.93 4.64
CA THR A 344 -3.30 -17.72 3.85
C THR A 344 -4.59 -17.80 4.66
N ALA A 345 -4.56 -18.45 5.82
CA ALA A 345 -5.76 -18.71 6.59
C ALA A 345 -6.23 -17.48 7.38
N HIS A 346 -7.55 -17.21 7.32
CA HIS A 346 -8.20 -16.12 8.04
C HIS A 346 -8.00 -16.25 9.55
N LEU A 347 -7.73 -15.14 10.26
CA LEU A 347 -7.46 -15.11 11.71
C LEU A 347 -8.47 -15.94 12.53
N ARG A 348 -9.77 -15.74 12.28
CA ARG A 348 -10.89 -16.45 12.94
C ARG A 348 -11.05 -17.93 12.59
N LEU A 349 -10.67 -18.36 11.38
CA LEU A 349 -10.93 -19.71 10.85
C LEU A 349 -9.61 -20.51 10.67
N ARG A 350 -8.51 -20.02 11.23
CA ARG A 350 -7.16 -20.53 10.95
C ARG A 350 -6.96 -21.97 11.38
N ASP A 351 -7.41 -22.30 12.59
CA ASP A 351 -7.36 -23.67 13.12
C ASP A 351 -8.14 -24.63 12.22
N GLN A 352 -9.35 -24.23 11.83
CA GLN A 352 -10.22 -25.06 10.99
C GLN A 352 -9.67 -25.22 9.57
N THR A 353 -9.15 -24.15 8.97
CA THR A 353 -8.52 -24.17 7.64
C THR A 353 -7.30 -25.09 7.62
N SER A 354 -6.46 -25.00 8.65
CA SER A 354 -5.27 -25.84 8.80
C SER A 354 -5.67 -27.31 8.99
N VAL A 355 -6.67 -27.60 9.83
CA VAL A 355 -7.19 -28.97 10.02
C VAL A 355 -7.70 -29.56 8.71
N VAL A 356 -8.47 -28.80 7.92
CA VAL A 356 -8.96 -29.26 6.61
C VAL A 356 -7.78 -29.57 5.68
N ALA A 357 -6.80 -28.66 5.56
CA ALA A 357 -5.63 -28.89 4.73
C ALA A 357 -4.85 -30.16 5.13
N TRP A 358 -4.70 -30.41 6.44
CA TRP A 358 -4.04 -31.61 6.96
C TRP A 358 -4.84 -32.89 6.73
N ILE A 359 -6.17 -32.86 6.85
CA ILE A 359 -7.02 -34.02 6.53
C ILE A 359 -6.83 -34.43 5.07
N PHE A 360 -6.86 -33.47 4.14
CA PHE A 360 -6.60 -33.74 2.72
C PHE A 360 -5.19 -34.29 2.48
N CYS A 361 -4.19 -33.75 3.17
CA CYS A 361 -2.82 -34.27 3.13
C CYS A 361 -2.74 -35.74 3.56
N ILE A 362 -3.38 -36.11 4.68
CA ILE A 362 -3.40 -37.48 5.21
C ILE A 362 -4.14 -38.44 4.24
N ILE A 363 -5.25 -37.99 3.65
CA ILE A 363 -5.98 -38.78 2.63
C ILE A 363 -5.08 -39.08 1.43
N CYS A 364 -4.31 -38.08 0.97
CA CYS A 364 -3.35 -38.26 -0.12
C CYS A 364 -2.16 -39.13 0.29
N ASP A 365 -1.66 -39.03 1.52
CA ASP A 365 -0.62 -39.91 2.06
C ASP A 365 -1.10 -41.37 2.06
N PHE A 366 -2.33 -41.62 2.50
CA PHE A 366 -2.93 -42.95 2.46
C PHE A 366 -3.04 -43.48 1.03
N ALA A 367 -3.58 -42.68 0.10
CA ALA A 367 -3.74 -43.09 -1.29
C ALA A 367 -2.39 -43.42 -1.96
N THR A 368 -1.37 -42.60 -1.73
CA THR A 368 -0.01 -42.83 -2.29
C THR A 368 0.68 -44.01 -1.60
N THR A 369 0.61 -44.11 -0.28
CA THR A 369 1.23 -45.23 0.47
C THR A 369 0.59 -46.58 0.13
N TYR A 370 -0.73 -46.59 -0.14
CA TYR A 370 -1.47 -47.80 -0.53
C TYR A 370 -1.18 -48.24 -1.98
N THR A 371 -1.11 -47.30 -2.93
CA THR A 371 -0.94 -47.61 -4.35
C THR A 371 0.50 -47.94 -4.74
N LEU A 372 1.48 -47.36 -4.06
CA LEU A 372 2.88 -47.41 -4.43
C LEU A 372 3.53 -48.82 -4.42
N PRO A 373 3.21 -49.74 -3.47
CA PRO A 373 3.66 -51.13 -3.55
C PRO A 373 3.22 -51.85 -4.82
N TYR A 374 1.96 -51.66 -5.25
CA TYR A 374 1.42 -52.29 -6.46
C TYR A 374 2.08 -51.77 -7.75
N LEU A 375 2.57 -50.53 -7.73
CA LEU A 375 3.32 -49.95 -8.84
C LEU A 375 4.76 -50.51 -8.93
N LEU A 376 5.35 -50.88 -7.79
CA LEU A 376 6.74 -51.32 -7.70
C LEU A 376 6.92 -52.85 -7.77
N ASP A 377 5.92 -53.64 -7.36
CA ASP A 377 6.04 -55.09 -7.24
C ASP A 377 5.91 -55.84 -8.59
N ALA A 378 6.60 -56.98 -8.68
CA ALA A 378 6.75 -57.80 -9.89
C ALA A 378 5.47 -58.48 -10.43
N PRO A 379 4.48 -58.91 -9.61
CA PRO A 379 3.25 -59.55 -10.09
C PRO A 379 2.22 -58.59 -10.69
N TYR A 380 2.44 -57.27 -10.56
CA TYR A 380 1.48 -56.24 -10.98
C TYR A 380 2.07 -55.38 -12.10
N ALA A 381 2.65 -54.22 -11.78
CA ALA A 381 3.09 -53.25 -12.79
C ALA A 381 4.61 -53.22 -13.02
N ASN A 382 5.43 -53.65 -12.05
CA ASN A 382 6.91 -53.67 -12.09
C ASN A 382 7.52 -52.42 -12.75
N LEU A 383 7.01 -51.23 -12.41
CA LEU A 383 7.41 -49.99 -13.09
C LEU A 383 8.81 -49.52 -12.66
N GLN A 384 9.33 -50.00 -11.53
CA GLN A 384 10.66 -49.64 -11.01
C GLN A 384 10.85 -48.10 -11.03
N SER A 385 11.90 -47.59 -11.67
CA SER A 385 12.15 -46.14 -11.77
C SER A 385 11.12 -45.40 -12.65
N LYS A 386 10.36 -46.09 -13.52
CA LYS A 386 9.33 -45.48 -14.37
C LYS A 386 8.16 -44.90 -13.58
N VAL A 387 8.03 -45.24 -12.30
CA VAL A 387 7.13 -44.57 -11.35
C VAL A 387 7.41 -43.05 -11.27
N GLY A 388 8.65 -42.63 -11.58
CA GLY A 388 9.02 -41.22 -11.74
C GLY A 388 8.22 -40.48 -12.83
N PHE A 389 7.74 -41.15 -13.89
CA PHE A 389 6.86 -40.51 -14.88
C PHE A 389 5.47 -40.19 -14.33
N ILE A 390 4.94 -41.06 -13.47
CA ILE A 390 3.62 -40.88 -12.86
C ILE A 390 3.65 -39.69 -11.91
N TYR A 391 4.57 -39.71 -10.93
CA TYR A 391 4.69 -38.61 -9.98
C TYR A 391 5.27 -37.33 -10.61
N GLY A 392 6.10 -37.44 -11.66
CA GLY A 392 6.54 -36.29 -12.45
C GLY A 392 5.39 -35.61 -13.20
N ALA A 393 4.42 -36.37 -13.73
CA ALA A 393 3.22 -35.80 -14.35
C ALA A 393 2.31 -35.11 -13.32
N PHE A 394 2.14 -35.70 -12.13
CA PHE A 394 1.43 -35.05 -11.03
C PHE A 394 2.14 -33.77 -10.56
N ALA A 395 3.47 -33.81 -10.43
CA ALA A 395 4.26 -32.64 -10.07
C ALA A 395 4.13 -31.52 -11.12
N ALA A 396 4.19 -31.83 -12.41
CA ALA A 396 3.98 -30.86 -13.49
C ALA A 396 2.59 -30.18 -13.42
N LEU A 397 1.54 -30.93 -13.10
CA LEU A 397 0.20 -30.37 -12.89
C LEU A 397 0.17 -29.43 -11.68
N LEU A 398 0.89 -29.78 -10.61
CA LEU A 398 1.00 -28.97 -9.40
C LEU A 398 1.80 -27.67 -9.65
N VAL A 399 2.83 -27.68 -10.51
CA VAL A 399 3.52 -26.45 -10.97
C VAL A 399 2.53 -25.48 -11.61
N ILE A 400 1.69 -26.00 -12.52
CA ILE A 400 0.70 -25.19 -13.23
C ILE A 400 -0.30 -24.60 -12.23
N LEU A 401 -0.83 -25.42 -11.33
CA LEU A 401 -1.75 -24.96 -10.28
C LEU A 401 -1.09 -23.92 -9.36
N GLY A 402 0.16 -24.14 -8.94
CA GLY A 402 0.95 -23.18 -8.17
C GLY A 402 1.11 -21.84 -8.90
N TYR A 403 1.38 -21.86 -10.20
CA TYR A 403 1.52 -20.64 -11.00
C TYR A 403 0.21 -19.82 -11.08
N PHE A 404 -0.95 -20.48 -11.15
CA PHE A 404 -2.26 -19.80 -11.15
C PHE A 404 -2.70 -19.33 -9.75
N PHE A 405 -2.54 -20.17 -8.73
CA PHE A 405 -3.25 -20.01 -7.47
C PHE A 405 -2.38 -19.65 -6.27
N LEU A 406 -1.05 -19.77 -6.34
CA LEU A 406 -0.17 -19.47 -5.21
C LEU A 406 0.11 -17.96 -5.08
N PRO A 407 -0.31 -17.31 -3.97
CA PRO A 407 -0.04 -15.91 -3.72
C PRO A 407 1.41 -15.63 -3.29
N GLU A 408 1.90 -14.41 -3.51
CA GLU A 408 3.10 -13.91 -2.83
C GLU A 408 2.70 -13.28 -1.49
N LEU A 409 3.30 -13.73 -0.40
CA LEU A 409 2.90 -13.40 0.98
C LEU A 409 4.05 -12.73 1.78
N THR A 410 5.23 -12.61 1.18
CA THR A 410 6.44 -12.08 1.86
C THR A 410 6.25 -10.65 2.36
N GLY A 411 6.63 -10.42 3.61
CA GLY A 411 6.73 -9.08 4.20
C GLY A 411 5.39 -8.41 4.53
N ARG A 412 4.26 -9.09 4.28
CA ARG A 412 2.92 -8.52 4.51
C ARG A 412 2.38 -8.84 5.91
N SER A 413 1.72 -7.86 6.52
CA SER A 413 0.97 -8.09 7.76
C SER A 413 -0.25 -8.98 7.50
N LEU A 414 -0.83 -9.55 8.56
CA LEU A 414 -2.01 -10.43 8.38
C LEU A 414 -3.24 -9.63 7.97
N GLU A 415 -3.24 -8.37 8.38
CA GLU A 415 -4.24 -7.35 8.14
C GLU A 415 -4.16 -6.84 6.70
N GLU A 416 -2.94 -6.59 6.19
CA GLU A 416 -2.73 -6.27 4.76
C GLU A 416 -3.15 -7.43 3.86
N LEU A 417 -2.85 -8.67 4.27
CA LEU A 417 -3.32 -9.85 3.57
C LEU A 417 -4.85 -9.92 3.61
N GLU A 418 -5.47 -9.71 4.77
CA GLU A 418 -6.93 -9.66 4.95
C GLU A 418 -7.58 -8.64 4.00
N GLU A 419 -7.06 -7.42 3.98
CA GLU A 419 -7.53 -6.35 3.09
C GLU A 419 -7.36 -6.73 1.61
N THR A 420 -6.21 -7.31 1.26
CA THR A 420 -5.91 -7.79 -0.12
C THR A 420 -6.91 -8.88 -0.55
N TRP A 421 -7.28 -9.77 0.37
CA TRP A 421 -8.26 -10.82 0.13
C TRP A 421 -9.68 -10.26 0.02
N GLN A 422 -10.06 -9.28 0.84
CA GLN A 422 -11.37 -8.61 0.76
C GLN A 422 -11.53 -7.90 -0.58
N LYS A 423 -10.47 -7.25 -1.10
CA LYS A 423 -10.41 -6.63 -2.43
C LYS A 423 -10.42 -7.61 -3.62
N ARG A 424 -10.52 -8.92 -3.37
CA ARG A 424 -10.60 -10.01 -4.38
C ARG A 424 -9.48 -10.04 -5.43
N ILE A 425 -8.30 -9.48 -5.13
CA ILE A 425 -7.19 -9.39 -6.09
C ILE A 425 -6.75 -10.81 -6.54
N PRO A 426 -6.43 -11.05 -7.84
CA PRO A 426 -5.90 -12.33 -8.31
C PRO A 426 -4.58 -12.70 -7.61
N ALA A 427 -4.39 -13.99 -7.26
CA ALA A 427 -3.23 -14.44 -6.48
C ALA A 427 -1.88 -14.14 -7.18
N ARG A 428 -1.90 -13.97 -8.50
CA ARG A 428 -0.75 -13.58 -9.34
C ARG A 428 -0.31 -12.13 -9.15
N LYS A 429 -1.25 -11.24 -8.82
CA LYS A 429 -1.00 -9.81 -8.64
C LYS A 429 -0.70 -9.45 -7.19
N PHE A 430 -0.56 -10.44 -6.30
CA PHE A 430 -0.16 -10.21 -4.91
C PHE A 430 1.29 -9.75 -4.77
N SER A 431 2.14 -9.88 -5.78
CA SER A 431 3.52 -9.35 -5.72
C SER A 431 3.59 -7.85 -6.02
N ALA A 432 2.70 -7.31 -6.86
CA ALA A 432 2.78 -5.92 -7.29
C ALA A 432 2.25 -4.98 -6.19
N THR A 433 3.10 -4.10 -5.69
CA THR A 433 2.66 -3.00 -4.84
C THR A 433 1.77 -2.04 -5.65
N ALA A 434 0.96 -1.22 -4.98
CA ALA A 434 0.17 -0.19 -5.66
C ALA A 434 1.05 0.71 -6.54
N TYR A 435 2.26 1.03 -6.06
CA TYR A 435 3.26 1.82 -6.77
C TYR A 435 3.79 1.15 -8.05
N GLU A 436 4.20 -0.12 -7.98
CA GLU A 436 4.67 -0.86 -9.15
C GLU A 436 3.60 -0.97 -10.24
N SER A 437 2.33 -1.15 -9.82
CA SER A 437 1.19 -1.20 -10.72
C SER A 437 1.03 0.10 -11.52
N VAL A 438 0.96 1.25 -10.83
CA VAL A 438 0.76 2.55 -11.49
C VAL A 438 1.96 2.95 -12.33
N GLN A 439 3.17 2.60 -11.91
CA GLN A 439 4.38 2.84 -12.67
C GLN A 439 4.37 2.04 -13.98
N ALA A 440 4.06 0.75 -13.93
CA ALA A 440 3.97 -0.11 -15.12
C ALA A 440 2.86 0.38 -16.06
N ALA A 441 1.71 0.79 -15.50
CA ALA A 441 0.60 1.35 -16.27
C ALA A 441 0.99 2.65 -16.99
N PHE A 442 1.68 3.58 -16.33
CA PHE A 442 2.17 4.80 -16.95
C PHE A 442 3.23 4.50 -18.03
N ALA A 443 4.20 3.62 -17.72
CA ALA A 443 5.26 3.23 -18.65
C ALA A 443 4.73 2.58 -19.94
N SER A 444 3.58 1.91 -19.90
CA SER A 444 2.92 1.37 -21.09
C SER A 444 2.44 2.45 -22.08
N GLY A 445 2.36 3.71 -21.65
CA GLY A 445 1.88 4.84 -22.46
C GLY A 445 0.36 4.93 -22.58
N ARG A 446 -0.42 3.97 -22.07
CA ARG A 446 -1.88 3.94 -22.24
C ARG A 446 -2.60 5.14 -21.64
N THR A 447 -2.10 5.71 -20.54
CA THR A 447 -2.69 6.89 -19.88
C THR A 447 -2.55 8.17 -20.71
N LYS A 448 -1.64 8.18 -21.70
CA LYS A 448 -1.44 9.34 -22.59
C LYS A 448 -2.61 9.55 -23.54
N SER A 449 -3.35 8.49 -23.90
CA SER A 449 -4.49 8.59 -24.82
C SER A 449 -5.60 9.47 -24.24
N LYS A 450 -6.04 10.48 -25.00
CA LYS A 450 -7.18 11.33 -24.61
C LYS A 450 -8.48 10.53 -24.46
N GLU A 451 -8.64 9.44 -25.21
CA GLU A 451 -9.80 8.56 -25.09
C GLU A 451 -9.82 7.85 -23.75
N TRP A 452 -8.66 7.34 -23.30
CA TRP A 452 -8.52 6.75 -21.97
C TRP A 452 -8.87 7.78 -20.88
N ARG A 453 -8.32 9.00 -20.97
CA ARG A 453 -8.61 10.07 -20.01
C ARG A 453 -10.10 10.40 -19.94
N ARG A 454 -10.75 10.59 -21.10
CA ARG A 454 -12.22 10.82 -21.17
C ARG A 454 -13.00 9.67 -20.58
N HIS A 455 -12.60 8.43 -20.85
CA HIS A 455 -13.27 7.27 -20.31
C HIS A 455 -13.19 7.23 -18.79
N GLN A 456 -12.00 7.42 -18.21
CA GLN A 456 -11.82 7.47 -16.75
C GLN A 456 -12.61 8.61 -16.11
N LEU A 457 -12.61 9.81 -16.70
CA LEU A 457 -13.38 10.95 -16.20
C LEU A 457 -14.89 10.70 -16.22
N LYS A 458 -15.42 10.13 -17.31
CA LYS A 458 -16.85 9.74 -17.38
C LYS A 458 -17.19 8.67 -16.35
N ARG A 459 -16.32 7.68 -16.14
CA ARG A 459 -16.49 6.65 -15.11
C ARG A 459 -16.43 7.25 -13.70
N ALA A 460 -15.55 8.22 -13.46
CA ALA A 460 -15.47 8.94 -12.18
C ALA A 460 -16.76 9.74 -11.89
N TRP A 461 -17.39 10.32 -12.92
CA TRP A 461 -18.68 10.99 -12.76
C TRP A 461 -19.77 10.01 -12.31
N TRP A 462 -19.89 8.86 -12.99
CA TRP A 462 -20.83 7.80 -12.61
C TRP A 462 -20.51 7.18 -11.24
N MET A 463 -19.23 7.03 -10.90
CA MET A 463 -18.81 6.57 -9.57
C MET A 463 -19.40 7.44 -8.46
N VAL A 464 -19.38 8.76 -8.64
CA VAL A 464 -19.98 9.70 -7.68
C VAL A 464 -21.51 9.62 -7.73
N GLU A 465 -22.12 9.57 -8.91
CA GLU A 465 -23.57 9.52 -9.11
C GLU A 465 -24.20 8.26 -8.50
N ASP A 466 -23.69 7.08 -8.86
CA ASP A 466 -24.24 5.78 -8.47
C ASP A 466 -24.07 5.50 -6.97
N ASN A 467 -23.18 6.23 -6.29
CA ASN A 467 -22.89 6.07 -4.86
C ASN A 467 -23.28 7.28 -4.01
N LYS A 468 -24.07 8.24 -4.51
CA LYS A 468 -24.46 9.46 -3.78
C LYS A 468 -24.97 9.21 -2.36
N ASP A 469 -25.91 8.29 -2.20
CA ASP A 469 -26.50 7.99 -0.89
C ASP A 469 -25.49 7.37 0.07
N ARG A 470 -24.56 6.55 -0.46
CA ARG A 470 -23.47 5.97 0.33
C ARG A 470 -22.46 7.03 0.75
N ILE A 471 -22.17 7.98 -0.13
CA ILE A 471 -21.33 9.15 0.17
C ILE A 471 -22.00 10.00 1.28
N PHE A 472 -23.30 10.25 1.19
CA PHE A 472 -24.02 10.95 2.25
C PHE A 472 -23.94 10.22 3.60
N ALA A 473 -24.15 8.90 3.61
CA ALA A 473 -24.04 8.09 4.81
C ALA A 473 -22.62 8.14 5.42
N ALA A 474 -21.58 8.03 4.60
CA ALA A 474 -20.19 8.11 5.05
C ALA A 474 -19.84 9.48 5.64
N LEU A 475 -20.22 10.56 4.96
CA LEU A 475 -20.00 11.94 5.42
C LEU A 475 -20.77 12.25 6.71
N HIS A 476 -21.98 11.71 6.83
CA HIS A 476 -22.76 11.82 8.06
C HIS A 476 -22.11 11.06 9.21
N ALA A 477 -21.60 9.85 8.97
CA ALA A 477 -20.90 9.08 9.99
C ALA A 477 -19.62 9.77 10.50
N ASP A 478 -18.83 10.36 9.61
CA ASP A 478 -17.56 11.00 9.98
C ASP A 478 -17.77 12.38 10.65
N LEU A 479 -18.66 13.23 10.12
CA LEU A 479 -18.76 14.65 10.51
C LEU A 479 -20.17 15.12 10.86
N ASN A 480 -21.17 14.23 10.93
CA ASN A 480 -22.58 14.61 11.04
C ASN A 480 -23.04 15.58 9.92
N LYS A 481 -22.44 15.49 8.73
CA LYS A 481 -22.82 16.35 7.61
C LYS A 481 -24.25 16.10 7.18
N HIS A 482 -24.99 17.18 7.01
CA HIS A 482 -26.32 17.13 6.42
C HIS A 482 -26.23 16.92 4.89
N PRO A 483 -27.16 16.17 4.27
CA PRO A 483 -27.14 15.92 2.82
C PRO A 483 -27.07 17.18 1.95
N TYR A 484 -27.69 18.29 2.40
CA TYR A 484 -27.59 19.58 1.71
C TYR A 484 -26.14 20.08 1.61
N GLU A 485 -25.41 20.07 2.73
CA GLU A 485 -24.02 20.54 2.79
C GLU A 485 -23.09 19.59 2.01
N SER A 486 -23.27 18.28 2.19
CA SER A 486 -22.56 17.24 1.41
C SER A 486 -22.80 17.40 -0.09
N SER A 487 -24.03 17.68 -0.51
CA SER A 487 -24.37 17.81 -1.93
C SER A 487 -23.64 18.98 -2.58
N LEU A 488 -23.60 20.13 -1.91
CA LEU A 488 -22.95 21.33 -2.43
C LEU A 488 -21.42 21.24 -2.40
N ALA A 489 -20.85 20.83 -1.26
CA ALA A 489 -19.40 20.87 -1.04
C ALA A 489 -18.65 19.66 -1.58
N GLU A 490 -19.30 18.49 -1.68
CA GLU A 490 -18.61 17.21 -1.93
C GLU A 490 -19.01 16.55 -3.25
N ILE A 491 -20.29 16.65 -3.63
CA ILE A 491 -20.83 15.93 -4.79
C ILE A 491 -20.91 16.84 -6.02
N THR A 492 -21.70 17.90 -5.93
CA THR A 492 -21.97 18.80 -7.06
C THR A 492 -20.68 19.46 -7.54
N MET A 493 -19.79 19.83 -6.61
CA MET A 493 -18.50 20.45 -6.93
C MET A 493 -17.61 19.52 -7.76
N VAL A 494 -17.47 18.25 -7.37
CA VAL A 494 -16.70 17.25 -8.12
C VAL A 494 -17.35 16.94 -9.47
N GLN A 495 -18.67 16.76 -9.50
CA GLN A 495 -19.39 16.46 -10.74
C GLN A 495 -19.25 17.60 -11.77
N LYS A 496 -19.38 18.85 -11.33
CA LYS A 496 -19.18 20.03 -12.18
C LYS A 496 -17.73 20.13 -12.68
N ASP A 497 -16.75 19.89 -11.82
CA ASP A 497 -15.33 19.89 -12.19
C ASP A 497 -15.02 18.82 -13.26
N ILE A 498 -15.59 17.62 -13.13
CA ILE A 498 -15.44 16.55 -14.13
C ILE A 498 -16.05 16.96 -15.47
N LEU A 499 -17.28 17.48 -15.49
CA LEU A 499 -17.95 17.88 -16.73
C LEU A 499 -17.20 19.05 -17.40
N HIS A 500 -16.84 20.06 -16.61
CA HIS A 500 -16.09 21.20 -17.10
C HIS A 500 -14.70 20.79 -17.65
N THR A 501 -14.03 19.85 -17.01
CA THR A 501 -12.79 19.25 -17.52
C THR A 501 -13.00 18.46 -18.81
N LEU A 502 -14.09 17.69 -18.92
CA LEU A 502 -14.43 16.94 -20.14
C LEU A 502 -14.68 17.88 -21.34
N ASP A 503 -15.42 18.97 -21.12
CA ASP A 503 -15.74 19.96 -22.14
C ASP A 503 -14.50 20.68 -22.67
N ASN A 504 -13.50 20.90 -21.80
CA ASN A 504 -12.30 21.66 -22.13
C ASN A 504 -11.04 20.81 -22.37
N LEU A 505 -11.10 19.48 -22.19
CA LEU A 505 -9.93 18.60 -22.21
C LEU A 505 -9.07 18.79 -23.45
N ASP A 506 -9.68 18.92 -24.63
CA ASP A 506 -8.94 19.10 -25.87
C ASP A 506 -8.21 20.44 -25.95
N ASN A 507 -8.88 21.51 -25.52
CA ASN A 507 -8.32 22.85 -25.52
C ASN A 507 -7.17 22.96 -24.52
N TRP A 508 -7.39 22.49 -23.29
CA TRP A 508 -6.41 22.58 -22.20
C TRP A 508 -5.18 21.72 -22.42
N THR A 509 -5.30 20.57 -23.11
CA THR A 509 -4.17 19.69 -23.42
C THR A 509 -3.52 19.97 -24.79
N LYS A 510 -3.99 20.99 -25.52
CA LYS A 510 -3.45 21.33 -26.84
C LYS A 510 -2.01 21.87 -26.75
N ASP A 511 -1.21 21.50 -27.74
CA ASP A 511 0.09 22.11 -28.03
C ASP A 511 -0.07 23.62 -28.27
N GLU A 512 0.77 24.43 -27.63
CA GLU A 512 0.77 25.89 -27.73
C GLU A 512 1.96 26.38 -28.54
N LYS A 513 1.81 27.51 -29.26
CA LYS A 513 2.92 28.13 -30.00
C LYS A 513 3.29 29.43 -29.30
N PRO A 514 4.58 29.64 -28.93
CA PRO A 514 5.04 30.92 -28.41
C PRO A 514 4.76 32.07 -29.39
N THR A 515 4.79 33.29 -28.86
CA THR A 515 4.55 34.47 -29.71
C THR A 515 5.58 34.56 -30.84
N ARG A 516 5.09 34.83 -32.06
CA ARG A 516 5.89 34.92 -33.30
C ARG A 516 6.67 36.23 -33.43
N ARG A 517 6.83 37.00 -32.35
CA ARG A 517 7.57 38.27 -32.34
C ARG A 517 9.09 38.05 -32.34
N ASP A 518 9.53 36.90 -31.85
CA ASP A 518 10.93 36.47 -31.92
C ASP A 518 11.18 35.78 -33.29
N PRO A 519 12.18 36.21 -34.08
CA PRO A 519 12.58 35.54 -35.32
C PRO A 519 12.83 34.04 -35.14
N ILE A 520 13.35 33.61 -33.99
CA ILE A 520 13.57 32.20 -33.66
C ILE A 520 12.24 31.45 -33.62
N ASN A 521 11.21 32.02 -33.01
CA ASN A 521 9.87 31.41 -32.96
C ASN A 521 9.14 31.47 -34.30
N PHE A 522 9.43 32.48 -35.12
CA PHE A 522 8.84 32.60 -36.45
C PHE A 522 9.37 31.53 -37.42
N PHE A 523 10.68 31.28 -37.42
CA PHE A 523 11.32 30.36 -38.37
C PHE A 523 11.60 28.96 -37.83
N GLY A 524 11.84 28.79 -36.51
CA GLY A 524 12.18 27.51 -35.88
C GLY A 524 10.98 26.64 -35.50
N GLY A 525 9.75 27.10 -35.75
CA GLY A 525 8.55 26.29 -35.54
C GLY A 525 8.30 25.88 -34.09
N THR A 526 8.82 26.61 -33.10
CA THR A 526 8.74 26.27 -31.68
C THR A 526 7.30 25.97 -31.21
N VAL A 527 7.15 24.86 -30.49
CA VAL A 527 5.90 24.41 -29.87
C VAL A 527 6.15 24.08 -28.40
N VAL A 528 5.19 24.41 -27.54
CA VAL A 528 5.12 24.01 -26.13
C VAL A 528 4.07 22.92 -26.00
N ARG A 529 4.51 21.69 -25.76
CA ARG A 529 3.66 20.53 -25.52
C ARG A 529 3.45 20.30 -24.03
N LYS A 530 2.24 19.92 -23.63
CA LYS A 530 1.91 19.50 -22.26
C LYS A 530 2.03 17.98 -22.17
N GLU A 531 3.07 17.49 -21.53
CA GLU A 531 3.27 16.05 -21.26
C GLU A 531 2.89 15.72 -19.82
N PRO A 532 2.21 14.60 -19.52
CA PRO A 532 1.99 14.18 -18.13
C PRO A 532 3.32 13.97 -17.41
N LEU A 533 3.38 14.35 -16.12
CA LEU A 533 4.58 14.18 -15.29
C LEU A 533 4.92 12.70 -15.07
N GLY A 534 3.92 11.86 -14.79
CA GLY A 534 4.13 10.44 -14.52
C GLY A 534 3.15 9.86 -13.50
N VAL A 535 3.67 9.37 -12.38
CA VAL A 535 2.87 8.88 -11.25
C VAL A 535 2.66 10.00 -10.24
N ALA A 536 1.40 10.41 -10.05
CA ALA A 536 1.00 11.38 -9.05
C ALA A 536 0.52 10.69 -7.75
N LEU A 537 1.04 11.15 -6.62
CA LEU A 537 0.50 10.81 -5.29
C LEU A 537 -0.41 11.94 -4.81
N ILE A 538 -1.64 11.62 -4.43
CA ILE A 538 -2.63 12.56 -3.91
C ILE A 538 -2.94 12.17 -2.46
N ILE A 539 -2.65 13.06 -1.52
CA ILE A 539 -2.85 12.87 -0.09
C ILE A 539 -3.94 13.84 0.35
N ALA A 540 -5.15 13.32 0.57
CA ALA A 540 -6.33 14.12 0.87
C ALA A 540 -6.50 14.39 2.37
N SER A 541 -7.13 15.53 2.69
CA SER A 541 -7.58 15.86 4.05
C SER A 541 -8.99 15.30 4.34
N TRP A 542 -9.43 15.37 5.60
CA TRP A 542 -10.67 14.78 6.11
C TRP A 542 -11.88 15.70 6.06
N ASN A 543 -11.67 17.01 6.02
CA ASN A 543 -12.74 17.98 6.23
C ASN A 543 -13.72 18.07 5.05
N VAL A 544 -13.23 17.91 3.82
CA VAL A 544 -14.06 17.75 2.61
C VAL A 544 -13.55 16.52 1.84
N ALA A 545 -13.69 15.36 2.49
CA ALA A 545 -12.90 14.15 2.20
C ALA A 545 -13.05 13.62 0.77
N ILE A 546 -14.23 13.76 0.16
CA ILE A 546 -14.49 13.32 -1.21
C ILE A 546 -13.91 14.33 -2.19
N THR A 547 -14.22 15.62 -2.05
CA THR A 547 -13.73 16.67 -2.97
C THR A 547 -12.20 16.74 -2.98
N LEU A 548 -11.56 16.73 -1.81
CA LEU A 548 -10.11 16.86 -1.70
C LEU A 548 -9.34 15.63 -2.17
N ALA A 549 -10.01 14.47 -2.28
CA ALA A 549 -9.44 13.29 -2.92
C ALA A 549 -9.68 13.30 -4.44
N LEU A 550 -10.90 13.63 -4.87
CA LEU A 550 -11.33 13.42 -6.25
C LEU A 550 -10.96 14.58 -7.20
N GLN A 551 -11.05 15.85 -6.80
CA GLN A 551 -10.69 16.97 -7.70
C GLN A 551 -9.23 16.94 -8.16
N PRO A 552 -8.22 16.81 -7.28
CA PRO A 552 -6.84 16.66 -7.75
C PRO A 552 -6.66 15.37 -8.59
N MET A 553 -7.42 14.31 -8.32
CA MET A 553 -7.38 13.08 -9.13
C MET A 553 -7.92 13.32 -10.54
N VAL A 554 -9.01 14.09 -10.67
CA VAL A 554 -9.59 14.51 -11.95
C VAL A 554 -8.55 15.28 -12.77
N ALA A 555 -7.87 16.25 -12.17
CA ALA A 555 -6.81 17.00 -12.83
C ALA A 555 -5.61 16.12 -13.24
N ALA A 556 -5.18 15.19 -12.38
CA ALA A 556 -4.10 14.26 -12.69
C ALA A 556 -4.47 13.30 -13.84
N ILE A 557 -5.68 12.73 -13.83
CA ILE A 557 -6.19 11.89 -14.92
C ILE A 557 -6.28 12.69 -16.22
N ALA A 558 -6.80 13.92 -16.18
CA ALA A 558 -6.93 14.79 -17.33
C ALA A 558 -5.56 15.18 -17.94
N SER A 559 -4.53 15.33 -17.12
CA SER A 559 -3.14 15.52 -17.59
C SER A 559 -2.53 14.27 -18.23
N GLY A 560 -3.04 13.07 -17.90
CA GLY A 560 -2.56 11.78 -18.38
C GLY A 560 -1.62 11.04 -17.42
N CYS A 561 -1.54 11.47 -16.16
CA CYS A 561 -0.79 10.80 -15.11
C CYS A 561 -1.47 9.49 -14.68
N ALA A 562 -0.67 8.55 -14.18
CA ALA A 562 -1.17 7.49 -13.31
C ALA A 562 -1.26 8.04 -11.88
N VAL A 563 -2.16 7.49 -11.05
CA VAL A 563 -2.54 8.12 -9.78
C VAL A 563 -2.56 7.12 -8.64
N ILE A 564 -1.97 7.49 -7.50
CA ILE A 564 -2.27 6.91 -6.20
C ILE A 564 -3.02 7.95 -5.37
N VAL A 565 -4.22 7.63 -4.94
CA VAL A 565 -5.01 8.45 -4.01
C VAL A 565 -4.94 7.82 -2.62
N LYS A 566 -4.62 8.65 -1.63
CA LYS A 566 -4.64 8.32 -0.21
C LYS A 566 -5.70 9.18 0.47
N PRO A 567 -6.89 8.64 0.77
CA PRO A 567 -7.88 9.33 1.58
C PRO A 567 -7.43 9.50 3.04
N SER A 568 -7.96 10.51 3.73
CA SER A 568 -7.63 10.74 5.14
C SER A 568 -8.12 9.61 6.04
N ASP A 569 -7.26 9.17 6.96
CA ASP A 569 -7.55 8.21 8.03
C ASP A 569 -8.37 8.83 9.17
N LEU A 570 -8.53 10.15 9.18
CA LEU A 570 -9.43 10.85 10.13
C LEU A 570 -10.91 10.83 9.70
N SER A 571 -11.19 10.49 8.44
CA SER A 571 -12.55 10.31 7.89
C SER A 571 -12.71 8.87 7.43
N GLN A 572 -12.82 7.95 8.40
CA GLN A 572 -12.71 6.51 8.16
C GLN A 572 -13.82 5.99 7.26
N ALA A 573 -15.07 6.41 7.47
CA ALA A 573 -16.18 5.94 6.65
C ALA A 573 -16.02 6.38 5.19
N CYS A 574 -15.55 7.61 4.96
CA CYS A 574 -15.25 8.10 3.62
C CYS A 574 -14.05 7.38 3.00
N GLN A 575 -13.00 7.10 3.78
CA GLN A 575 -11.85 6.33 3.32
C GLN A 575 -12.27 4.92 2.89
N ASP A 576 -13.01 4.20 3.72
CA ASP A 576 -13.47 2.84 3.44
C ASP A 576 -14.32 2.79 2.17
N LEU A 577 -15.24 3.76 2.02
CA LEU A 577 -16.06 3.88 0.82
C LEU A 577 -15.21 4.14 -0.43
N LEU A 578 -14.27 5.10 -0.40
CA LEU A 578 -13.40 5.39 -1.54
C LEU A 578 -12.50 4.21 -1.91
N MET A 579 -12.02 3.46 -0.92
CA MET A 579 -11.24 2.24 -1.10
C MET A 579 -12.03 1.14 -1.81
N GLU A 580 -13.35 1.09 -1.59
CA GLU A 580 -14.27 0.17 -2.25
C GLU A 580 -14.64 0.63 -3.67
N ILE A 581 -15.10 1.86 -3.85
CA ILE A 581 -15.73 2.29 -5.10
C ILE A 581 -14.74 2.68 -6.20
N ILE A 582 -13.57 3.25 -5.87
CA ILE A 582 -12.57 3.62 -6.89
C ILE A 582 -12.19 2.43 -7.80
N PRO A 583 -11.82 1.24 -7.28
CA PRO A 583 -11.46 0.11 -8.13
C PRO A 583 -12.63 -0.49 -8.92
N GLU A 584 -13.90 -0.26 -8.55
CA GLU A 584 -15.06 -0.73 -9.30
C GLU A 584 -15.28 0.07 -10.59
N TYR A 585 -14.91 1.36 -10.58
CA TYR A 585 -15.20 2.27 -11.69
C TYR A 585 -13.99 2.57 -12.57
N LEU A 586 -12.80 2.68 -11.97
CA LEU A 586 -11.60 3.19 -12.60
C LEU A 586 -10.59 2.09 -12.93
N ASP A 587 -9.62 2.43 -13.78
CA ASP A 587 -8.53 1.52 -14.16
C ASP A 587 -7.69 1.12 -12.95
N GLN A 588 -7.91 -0.11 -12.46
CA GLN A 588 -7.27 -0.67 -11.26
C GLN A 588 -5.74 -0.81 -11.34
N ASP A 589 -5.16 -0.69 -12.54
CA ASP A 589 -3.72 -0.79 -12.71
C ASP A 589 -3.08 0.62 -12.79
N ALA A 590 -3.80 1.65 -13.27
CA ALA A 590 -3.31 3.04 -13.40
C ALA A 590 -3.79 4.00 -12.29
N ILE A 591 -4.88 3.68 -11.60
CA ILE A 591 -5.50 4.51 -10.56
C ILE A 591 -5.71 3.62 -9.33
N ARG A 592 -4.96 3.87 -8.25
CA ARG A 592 -4.99 3.08 -7.02
C ARG A 592 -5.46 3.93 -5.86
N CYS A 593 -6.37 3.39 -5.05
CA CYS A 593 -6.70 3.93 -3.74
C CYS A 593 -5.94 3.12 -2.67
N VAL A 594 -5.29 3.80 -1.73
CA VAL A 594 -4.56 3.18 -0.61
C VAL A 594 -4.99 3.79 0.72
N SER A 595 -5.19 2.95 1.74
CA SER A 595 -5.30 3.41 3.13
C SER A 595 -3.91 3.40 3.75
N ALA A 596 -3.59 4.46 4.50
CA ALA A 596 -2.30 4.62 5.16
C ALA A 596 -2.45 5.55 6.37
N GLY A 597 -1.87 5.17 7.51
CA GLY A 597 -1.65 6.09 8.62
C GLY A 597 -0.28 6.77 8.51
N PRO A 598 0.15 7.52 9.55
CA PRO A 598 1.47 8.13 9.60
C PRO A 598 2.64 7.14 9.39
N HIS A 599 2.49 5.90 9.89
CA HIS A 599 3.50 4.86 9.77
C HIS A 599 3.65 4.38 8.32
N GLU A 600 2.54 4.06 7.65
CA GLU A 600 2.52 3.60 6.26
C GLU A 600 2.93 4.71 5.30
N MET A 601 2.57 5.97 5.60
CA MET A 601 2.98 7.13 4.79
C MET A 601 4.50 7.29 4.71
N LYS A 602 5.24 6.91 5.75
CA LYS A 602 6.71 6.92 5.72
C LYS A 602 7.23 5.98 4.62
N TYR A 603 6.66 4.79 4.50
CA TYR A 603 6.99 3.82 3.45
C TYR A 603 6.55 4.31 2.07
N ILE A 604 5.33 4.85 1.93
CA ILE A 604 4.85 5.38 0.66
C ILE A 604 5.79 6.47 0.13
N LEU A 605 6.19 7.42 0.98
CA LEU A 605 7.07 8.53 0.62
C LEU A 605 8.53 8.10 0.34
N GLU A 606 8.91 6.84 0.58
CA GLU A 606 10.18 6.30 0.12
C GLU A 606 10.19 5.98 -1.38
N HIS A 607 9.03 5.92 -2.04
CA HIS A 607 8.93 5.75 -3.49
C HIS A 607 9.10 7.06 -4.27
N ARG A 608 9.48 6.95 -5.55
CA ARG A 608 9.71 8.10 -6.43
C ARG A 608 8.43 8.46 -7.18
N PHE A 609 7.71 9.46 -6.70
CA PHE A 609 6.60 10.06 -7.43
C PHE A 609 7.09 11.15 -8.38
N ASP A 610 6.36 11.36 -9.47
CA ASP A 610 6.62 12.43 -10.42
C ASP A 610 5.87 13.73 -10.05
N HIS A 611 4.87 13.62 -9.16
CA HIS A 611 4.24 14.74 -8.46
C HIS A 611 3.64 14.29 -7.13
N ILE A 612 3.73 15.11 -6.08
CA ILE A 612 3.00 14.88 -4.82
C ILE A 612 2.04 16.05 -4.57
N PHE A 613 0.75 15.75 -4.50
CA PHE A 613 -0.30 16.69 -4.13
C PHE A 613 -0.75 16.40 -2.69
N TYR A 614 -0.65 17.39 -1.81
CA TYR A 614 -1.03 17.27 -0.41
C TYR A 614 -1.99 18.38 -0.01
N THR A 615 -3.09 18.02 0.65
CA THR A 615 -3.94 18.96 1.36
C THR A 615 -3.91 18.68 2.85
N GLY A 616 -3.62 19.69 3.67
CA GLY A 616 -3.68 19.57 5.12
C GLY A 616 -2.87 20.62 5.88
N SER A 617 -2.12 20.20 6.91
CA SER A 617 -1.46 21.14 7.83
C SER A 617 -0.05 21.52 7.37
N PRO A 618 0.42 22.75 7.64
CA PRO A 618 1.80 23.16 7.32
C PRO A 618 2.88 22.28 7.95
N ASN A 619 2.63 21.75 9.16
CA ASN A 619 3.59 20.88 9.85
C ASN A 619 3.81 19.56 9.10
N THR A 620 2.74 18.90 8.68
CA THR A 620 2.83 17.67 7.87
C THR A 620 3.37 17.97 6.47
N ALA A 621 3.01 19.12 5.89
CA ALA A 621 3.50 19.53 4.57
C ALA A 621 5.02 19.64 4.53
N LYS A 622 5.66 20.18 5.57
CA LYS A 622 7.13 20.25 5.68
C LYS A 622 7.78 18.86 5.66
N ILE A 623 7.15 17.86 6.29
CA ILE A 623 7.63 16.47 6.27
C ILE A 623 7.51 15.88 4.86
N ILE A 624 6.36 16.06 4.21
CA ILE A 624 6.12 15.58 2.84
C ILE A 624 7.09 16.25 1.87
N TYR A 625 7.29 17.56 2.00
CA TYR A 625 8.17 18.30 1.11
C TYR A 625 9.64 17.89 1.29
N ALA A 626 10.08 17.63 2.52
CA ALA A 626 11.40 17.07 2.80
C ALA A 626 11.58 15.67 2.18
N ALA A 627 10.56 14.82 2.19
CA ALA A 627 10.61 13.52 1.53
C ALA A 627 10.66 13.65 -0.01
N ALA A 628 9.87 14.56 -0.58
CA ALA A 628 9.86 14.87 -2.02
C ALA A 628 11.21 15.35 -2.53
N ALA A 629 11.93 16.16 -1.72
CA ALA A 629 13.23 16.71 -2.07
C ALA A 629 14.29 15.63 -2.36
N LYS A 630 14.19 14.45 -1.74
CA LYS A 630 15.08 13.29 -1.99
C LYS A 630 15.09 12.88 -3.47
N TYR A 631 13.97 13.07 -4.17
CA TYR A 631 13.79 12.68 -5.57
C TYR A 631 13.63 13.87 -6.52
N LEU A 632 13.76 15.10 -6.00
CA LEU A 632 13.43 16.34 -6.72
C LEU A 632 12.00 16.32 -7.28
N THR A 633 11.08 15.68 -6.55
CA THR A 633 9.68 15.57 -6.94
C THR A 633 8.99 16.93 -6.73
N PRO A 634 8.34 17.51 -7.76
CA PRO A 634 7.52 18.70 -7.58
C PRO A 634 6.33 18.40 -6.66
N VAL A 635 5.92 19.42 -5.89
CA VAL A 635 4.83 19.31 -4.94
C VAL A 635 3.77 20.38 -5.19
N THR A 636 2.52 20.03 -4.89
CA THR A 636 1.44 21.00 -4.64
C THR A 636 0.99 20.82 -3.21
N LEU A 637 1.09 21.88 -2.41
CA LEU A 637 0.74 21.89 -0.99
C LEU A 637 -0.40 22.88 -0.78
N GLU A 638 -1.61 22.37 -0.54
CA GLU A 638 -2.81 23.15 -0.21
C GLU A 638 -3.00 23.16 1.31
N LEU A 639 -2.66 24.26 1.98
CA LEU A 639 -2.58 24.33 3.43
C LEU A 639 -3.58 25.34 4.01
N GLY A 640 -3.67 25.39 5.33
CA GLY A 640 -4.53 26.34 6.05
C GLY A 640 -3.85 27.66 6.37
N GLY A 641 -4.47 28.43 7.26
CA GLY A 641 -3.89 29.66 7.80
C GLY A 641 -4.91 30.53 8.52
N GLN A 642 -4.43 31.61 9.15
CA GLN A 642 -5.28 32.49 9.95
C GLN A 642 -5.87 33.63 9.10
N GLY A 643 -6.75 33.29 8.16
CA GLY A 643 -7.41 34.25 7.27
C GLY A 643 -8.35 35.23 7.99
N PRO A 644 -8.13 36.56 7.90
CA PRO A 644 -9.03 37.55 8.50
C PRO A 644 -10.24 37.89 7.63
N ALA A 645 -11.29 38.41 8.29
CA ALA A 645 -12.29 39.27 7.66
C ALA A 645 -12.16 40.71 8.19
N ILE A 646 -11.81 41.65 7.32
CA ILE A 646 -11.67 43.08 7.62
C ILE A 646 -13.00 43.79 7.39
N ILE A 647 -13.56 44.48 8.39
CA ILE A 647 -14.91 45.06 8.33
C ILE A 647 -14.87 46.56 8.56
N MET A 648 -15.08 47.33 7.49
CA MET A 648 -14.98 48.79 7.49
C MET A 648 -16.34 49.50 7.55
N PRO A 649 -16.40 50.78 7.97
CA PRO A 649 -17.67 51.48 8.19
C PRO A 649 -18.56 51.64 6.96
N SER A 650 -17.96 51.66 5.76
CA SER A 650 -18.69 51.78 4.49
C SER A 650 -19.44 50.51 4.09
N ALA A 651 -19.18 49.38 4.75
CA ALA A 651 -19.79 48.10 4.44
C ALA A 651 -21.26 48.02 4.88
N ASN A 652 -22.03 47.15 4.22
CA ASN A 652 -23.33 46.73 4.74
C ASN A 652 -23.10 45.74 5.90
N ILE A 653 -23.16 46.23 7.13
CA ILE A 653 -22.78 45.47 8.34
C ILE A 653 -23.68 44.25 8.59
N ASP A 654 -25.00 44.37 8.38
CA ASP A 654 -25.93 43.25 8.58
C ASP A 654 -25.67 42.15 7.54
N LEU A 655 -25.48 42.52 6.27
CA LEU A 655 -25.14 41.54 5.23
C LEU A 655 -23.75 40.93 5.43
N ALA A 656 -22.77 41.72 5.86
CA ALA A 656 -21.44 41.23 6.21
C ALA A 656 -21.52 40.20 7.34
N ALA A 657 -22.25 40.51 8.41
CA ALA A 657 -22.50 39.58 9.51
C ALA A 657 -23.16 38.29 9.02
N LYS A 658 -24.19 38.37 8.17
CA LYS A 658 -24.87 37.19 7.62
C LYS A 658 -23.91 36.27 6.88
N ARG A 659 -23.09 36.84 5.98
CA ARG A 659 -22.13 36.11 5.15
C ARG A 659 -21.01 35.48 5.99
N ILE A 660 -20.47 36.23 6.95
CA ILE A 660 -19.44 35.73 7.86
C ILE A 660 -19.98 34.63 8.78
N ALA A 661 -21.17 34.83 9.35
CA ALA A 661 -21.83 33.82 10.16
C ALA A 661 -22.07 32.54 9.36
N ALA A 662 -22.61 32.63 8.14
CA ALA A 662 -22.84 31.46 7.29
C ALA A 662 -21.53 30.74 6.94
N THR A 663 -20.46 31.50 6.64
CA THR A 663 -19.12 30.96 6.37
C THR A 663 -18.58 30.22 7.58
N LYS A 664 -18.69 30.82 8.77
CA LYS A 664 -18.18 30.24 10.01
C LYS A 664 -18.98 29.01 10.45
N PHE A 665 -20.28 29.00 10.17
CA PHE A 665 -21.20 27.91 10.45
C PHE A 665 -20.94 26.69 9.56
N ALA A 666 -20.58 26.90 8.29
CA ALA A 666 -20.28 25.84 7.34
C ALA A 666 -19.20 24.88 7.87
N LEU A 667 -19.49 23.57 7.84
CA LEU A 667 -18.68 22.48 8.37
C LEU A 667 -18.19 22.70 9.82
N ALA A 668 -18.97 23.43 10.63
CA ALA A 668 -18.58 23.85 11.98
C ALA A 668 -17.21 24.58 12.01
N GLY A 669 -16.91 25.36 10.97
CA GLY A 669 -15.68 26.14 10.85
C GLY A 669 -14.45 25.34 10.36
N GLN A 670 -14.60 24.06 10.05
CA GLN A 670 -13.50 23.15 9.65
C GLN A 670 -13.18 23.28 8.15
N VAL A 671 -12.86 24.49 7.68
CA VAL A 671 -12.55 24.78 6.26
C VAL A 671 -11.30 25.65 6.16
N CYS A 672 -10.37 25.32 5.27
CA CYS A 672 -9.09 26.06 5.13
C CYS A 672 -9.27 27.52 4.69
N VAL A 673 -10.37 27.83 4.00
CA VAL A 673 -10.78 29.19 3.61
C VAL A 673 -11.82 29.79 4.54
N ASN A 674 -12.02 29.23 5.74
CA ASN A 674 -12.96 29.83 6.70
C ASN A 674 -12.45 31.19 7.23
N VAL A 675 -13.33 31.95 7.89
CA VAL A 675 -12.93 33.15 8.63
C VAL A 675 -12.30 32.69 9.95
N ASN A 676 -10.99 32.91 10.11
CA ASN A 676 -10.33 32.61 11.37
C ASN A 676 -10.69 33.66 12.43
N HIS A 677 -10.59 34.95 12.08
CA HIS A 677 -10.86 36.07 12.99
C HIS A 677 -11.38 37.29 12.23
N ILE A 678 -11.97 38.23 12.97
CA ILE A 678 -12.48 39.50 12.43
C ILE A 678 -11.62 40.66 12.91
N LEU A 679 -11.27 41.54 11.98
CA LEU A 679 -10.67 42.86 12.24
C LEU A 679 -11.73 43.90 11.90
N VAL A 680 -12.32 44.56 12.90
CA VAL A 680 -13.48 45.45 12.71
C VAL A 680 -13.17 46.87 13.14
N HIS A 681 -13.64 47.85 12.36
CA HIS A 681 -13.56 49.24 12.77
C HIS A 681 -14.41 49.48 14.03
N PRO A 682 -13.88 50.13 15.09
CA PRO A 682 -14.58 50.28 16.37
C PRO A 682 -16.00 50.87 16.25
N SER A 683 -16.21 51.80 15.30
CA SER A 683 -17.52 52.44 15.10
C SER A 683 -18.64 51.50 14.65
N VAL A 684 -18.32 50.34 14.06
CA VAL A 684 -19.32 49.37 13.57
C VAL A 684 -19.29 48.03 14.31
N ARG A 685 -18.36 47.83 15.24
CA ARG A 685 -18.23 46.62 16.06
C ARG A 685 -19.53 46.21 16.73
N GLY A 686 -20.20 47.16 17.40
CA GLY A 686 -21.45 46.89 18.13
C GLY A 686 -22.54 46.34 17.21
N ALA A 687 -22.78 47.01 16.08
CA ALA A 687 -23.76 46.57 15.08
C ALA A 687 -23.39 45.20 14.49
N LEU A 688 -22.12 44.97 14.19
CA LEU A 688 -21.63 43.69 13.67
C LEU A 688 -21.90 42.54 14.64
N VAL A 689 -21.53 42.70 15.92
CA VAL A 689 -21.72 41.68 16.96
C VAL A 689 -23.20 41.35 17.13
N THR A 690 -24.08 42.37 17.18
CA THR A 690 -25.53 42.17 17.26
C THR A 690 -26.06 41.37 16.07
N SER A 691 -25.66 41.71 14.84
CA SER A 691 -26.09 40.96 13.65
C SER A 691 -25.49 39.55 13.60
N LEU A 692 -24.25 39.33 14.03
CA LEU A 692 -23.64 38.00 14.10
C LEU A 692 -24.41 37.08 15.07
N ILE A 693 -24.76 37.59 16.26
CA ILE A 693 -25.58 36.87 17.25
C ILE A 693 -26.94 36.51 16.64
N LYS A 694 -27.62 37.49 16.02
CA LYS A 694 -28.91 37.29 15.33
C LYS A 694 -28.85 36.14 14.33
N TYR A 695 -27.83 36.11 13.46
CA TYR A 695 -27.73 35.08 12.42
C TYR A 695 -27.31 33.72 12.97
N PHE A 696 -26.40 33.65 13.94
CA PHE A 696 -26.13 32.36 14.59
C PHE A 696 -27.35 31.82 15.29
N ASP A 697 -28.11 32.64 16.03
CA ASP A 697 -29.37 32.24 16.64
C ASP A 697 -30.40 31.77 15.60
N GLU A 698 -30.52 32.46 14.46
CA GLU A 698 -31.36 32.03 13.35
C GLU A 698 -30.94 30.65 12.81
N PHE A 699 -29.63 30.44 12.59
CA PHE A 699 -29.11 29.19 12.03
C PHE A 699 -29.11 28.00 13.00
N ILE A 700 -29.05 28.22 14.31
CA ILE A 700 -29.18 27.10 15.27
C ILE A 700 -30.64 26.84 15.68
N GLY A 701 -31.58 27.70 15.26
CA GLY A 701 -32.99 27.63 15.65
C GLY A 701 -33.29 28.22 17.04
N GLY A 702 -32.46 29.13 17.54
CA GLY A 702 -32.59 29.82 18.83
C GLY A 702 -31.48 29.49 19.83
N LYS A 703 -31.12 30.47 20.67
CA LYS A 703 -30.05 30.33 21.66
C LYS A 703 -30.26 29.11 22.55
N GLY A 704 -29.25 28.24 22.63
CA GLY A 704 -29.31 27.02 23.44
C GLY A 704 -29.96 25.82 22.73
N ASN A 705 -30.25 25.93 21.43
CA ASN A 705 -30.63 24.78 20.62
C ASN A 705 -29.40 24.14 19.94
N LYS A 706 -29.62 22.92 19.44
CA LYS A 706 -28.69 22.21 18.57
C LYS A 706 -29.40 21.96 17.25
N ALA A 707 -28.86 22.47 16.15
CA ALA A 707 -29.39 22.17 14.84
C ALA A 707 -28.94 20.77 14.41
N ASP A 708 -29.89 19.89 14.09
CA ASP A 708 -29.60 18.51 13.66
C ASP A 708 -28.75 18.44 12.38
N TYR A 709 -28.80 19.50 11.56
CA TYR A 709 -28.04 19.63 10.32
C TYR A 709 -26.63 20.21 10.49
N TYR A 710 -26.19 20.48 11.73
CA TYR A 710 -24.89 21.08 12.00
C TYR A 710 -23.79 20.02 12.08
N CYS A 711 -22.64 20.32 11.45
CA CYS A 711 -21.47 19.46 11.51
C CYS A 711 -20.90 19.34 12.93
N HIS A 712 -20.25 18.20 13.18
CA HIS A 712 -19.52 17.95 14.41
C HIS A 712 -18.00 18.07 14.18
N ILE A 713 -17.27 18.29 15.27
CA ILE A 713 -15.80 18.30 15.23
C ILE A 713 -15.30 16.88 14.94
N VAL A 714 -14.31 16.76 14.06
CA VAL A 714 -13.87 15.47 13.51
C VAL A 714 -13.52 14.41 14.55
N ASN A 715 -12.92 14.81 15.67
CA ASN A 715 -12.55 13.90 16.74
C ASN A 715 -12.43 14.64 18.09
N GLU A 716 -12.36 13.87 19.17
CA GLU A 716 -12.24 14.40 20.53
C GLU A 716 -10.99 15.26 20.73
N ARG A 717 -9.86 14.88 20.09
CA ARG A 717 -8.61 15.65 20.18
C ARG A 717 -8.78 17.09 19.67
N ASN A 718 -9.46 17.27 18.54
CA ASN A 718 -9.72 18.61 17.99
C ASN A 718 -10.76 19.37 18.81
N PHE A 719 -11.75 18.67 19.37
CA PHE A 719 -12.70 19.26 20.31
C PHE A 719 -11.99 19.82 21.54
N ASP A 720 -11.16 18.98 22.19
CA ASP A 720 -10.42 19.34 23.40
C ASP A 720 -9.42 20.47 23.14
N ARG A 721 -8.81 20.51 21.94
CA ARG A 721 -7.96 21.62 21.48
C ARG A 721 -8.72 22.93 21.44
N LEU A 722 -9.88 22.96 20.76
CA LEU A 722 -10.73 24.16 20.66
C LEU A 722 -11.21 24.64 22.03
N GLU A 723 -11.65 23.71 22.88
CA GLU A 723 -12.07 24.00 24.26
C GLU A 723 -10.90 24.58 25.07
N SER A 724 -9.70 24.02 24.94
CA SER A 724 -8.51 24.52 25.63
C SER A 724 -8.11 25.93 25.18
N LEU A 725 -8.19 26.22 23.88
CA LEU A 725 -7.93 27.56 23.35
C LEU A 725 -8.95 28.57 23.89
N LEU A 726 -10.22 28.19 23.93
CA LEU A 726 -11.31 29.03 24.44
C LEU A 726 -11.19 29.29 25.95
N GLN A 727 -10.83 28.28 26.75
CA GLN A 727 -10.64 28.43 28.20
C GLN A 727 -9.46 29.35 28.57
N LYS A 728 -8.45 29.43 27.70
CA LYS A 728 -7.26 30.27 27.91
C LYS A 728 -7.43 31.69 27.36
N THR A 729 -8.53 31.99 26.68
CA THR A 729 -8.72 33.30 26.06
C THR A 729 -8.84 34.39 27.14
N SER A 730 -8.24 35.54 26.87
CA SER A 730 -8.43 36.77 27.62
C SER A 730 -9.63 37.57 27.13
N GLY A 731 -10.16 37.21 25.95
CA GLY A 731 -11.34 37.83 25.36
C GLY A 731 -12.63 37.50 26.11
N LYS A 732 -13.68 38.28 25.81
CA LYS A 732 -15.00 38.13 26.40
C LYS A 732 -15.92 37.35 25.48
N ILE A 733 -16.42 36.20 25.95
CA ILE A 733 -17.45 35.43 25.23
C ILE A 733 -18.79 36.18 25.30
N VAL A 734 -19.33 36.57 24.15
CA VAL A 734 -20.63 37.27 24.03
C VAL A 734 -21.72 36.40 23.41
N TYR A 735 -21.31 35.32 22.76
CA TYR A 735 -22.19 34.28 22.27
C TYR A 735 -21.54 32.93 22.54
N ASP A 736 -22.21 32.07 23.30
CA ASP A 736 -21.65 30.81 23.79
C ASP A 736 -22.57 29.66 23.38
N GLY A 737 -22.26 29.03 22.24
CA GLY A 737 -23.01 27.88 21.73
C GLY A 737 -22.81 26.65 22.61
N ILE A 738 -23.78 25.71 22.58
CA ILE A 738 -23.66 24.47 23.36
C ILE A 738 -22.42 23.68 22.92
N ARG A 739 -21.70 23.12 23.89
CA ARG A 739 -20.60 22.20 23.66
C ARG A 739 -20.92 20.85 24.29
N ASN A 740 -20.72 19.77 23.53
CA ASN A 740 -20.86 18.40 24.01
C ASN A 740 -19.71 17.56 23.41
N ARG A 741 -18.82 17.12 24.29
CA ARG A 741 -17.62 16.35 23.93
C ARG A 741 -17.97 14.97 23.36
N ASP A 742 -18.95 14.29 23.95
CA ASP A 742 -19.36 12.93 23.58
C ASP A 742 -19.91 12.87 22.14
N THR A 743 -20.71 13.86 21.76
CA THR A 743 -21.22 13.99 20.39
C THR A 743 -20.27 14.78 19.49
N ARG A 744 -19.20 15.38 20.05
CA ARG A 744 -18.30 16.33 19.38
C ARG A 744 -19.00 17.56 18.80
N TYR A 745 -20.17 17.92 19.35
CA TYR A 745 -20.92 19.10 18.95
C TYR A 745 -20.29 20.34 19.59
N PHE A 746 -19.83 21.30 18.77
CA PHE A 746 -19.27 22.56 19.24
C PHE A 746 -20.02 23.73 18.59
N GLY A 747 -20.92 24.37 19.34
CA GLY A 747 -21.76 25.44 18.81
C GLY A 747 -20.97 26.70 18.45
N PRO A 748 -21.50 27.54 17.53
CA PRO A 748 -20.89 28.84 17.20
C PRO A 748 -20.61 29.65 18.46
N THR A 749 -19.43 30.26 18.52
CA THR A 749 -18.96 31.02 19.69
C THR A 749 -18.35 32.34 19.22
N ILE A 750 -18.79 33.46 19.78
CA ILE A 750 -18.25 34.80 19.47
C ILE A 750 -17.48 35.31 20.68
N VAL A 751 -16.23 35.70 20.45
CA VAL A 751 -15.34 36.27 21.48
C VAL A 751 -14.92 37.67 21.04
N VAL A 752 -15.24 38.68 21.84
CA VAL A 752 -14.86 40.08 21.60
C VAL A 752 -13.73 40.51 22.52
N ASP A 753 -13.19 41.71 22.28
CA ASP A 753 -12.09 42.30 23.06
C ASP A 753 -10.81 41.43 23.03
N VAL A 754 -10.65 40.63 21.98
CA VAL A 754 -9.50 39.73 21.77
C VAL A 754 -8.25 40.55 21.46
N LYS A 755 -7.14 40.21 22.11
CA LYS A 755 -5.83 40.86 21.94
C LYS A 755 -4.96 40.11 20.93
N PRO A 756 -3.99 40.78 20.27
CA PRO A 756 -3.05 40.15 19.33
C PRO A 756 -2.34 38.89 19.84
N ASP A 757 -2.05 38.83 21.13
CA ASP A 757 -1.33 37.74 21.82
C ASP A 757 -2.27 36.70 22.47
N ASP A 758 -3.57 36.76 22.19
CA ASP A 758 -4.57 35.85 22.74
C ASP A 758 -4.40 34.39 22.23
N SER A 759 -4.77 33.41 23.05
CA SER A 759 -4.72 31.99 22.69
C SER A 759 -5.48 31.69 21.40
N LEU A 760 -6.59 32.37 21.13
CA LEU A 760 -7.39 32.17 19.91
C LEU A 760 -6.69 32.62 18.61
N LEU A 761 -5.57 33.33 18.72
CA LEU A 761 -4.73 33.77 17.60
C LEU A 761 -3.36 33.07 17.57
N SER A 762 -3.12 32.10 18.46
CA SER A 762 -1.86 31.36 18.49
C SER A 762 -1.70 30.34 17.37
N GLU A 763 -2.81 29.87 16.80
CA GLU A 763 -2.86 28.92 15.70
C GLU A 763 -4.15 29.07 14.87
N GLU A 764 -4.25 28.33 13.77
CA GLU A 764 -5.49 28.21 13.00
C GLU A 764 -6.59 27.53 13.84
N LEU A 765 -7.74 28.19 13.96
CA LEU A 765 -8.83 27.69 14.79
C LEU A 765 -9.44 26.43 14.21
N PHE A 766 -9.75 26.42 12.91
CA PHE A 766 -10.37 25.28 12.24
C PHE A 766 -11.59 24.72 13.00
N GLY A 767 -12.43 25.63 13.47
CA GLY A 767 -13.57 25.37 14.35
C GLY A 767 -14.47 26.60 14.48
N PRO A 768 -15.59 26.49 15.21
CA PRO A 768 -16.68 27.47 15.16
C PRO A 768 -16.53 28.59 16.20
N ILE A 769 -15.29 28.98 16.52
CA ILE A 769 -14.96 30.11 17.39
C ILE A 769 -14.59 31.31 16.52
N LEU A 770 -15.21 32.46 16.74
CA LEU A 770 -15.03 33.69 15.96
C LEU A 770 -14.51 34.83 16.86
N PRO A 771 -13.17 35.00 16.93
CA PRO A 771 -12.53 36.12 17.62
C PRO A 771 -12.75 37.43 16.86
N ILE A 772 -13.02 38.51 17.59
CA ILE A 772 -13.24 39.85 17.07
C ILE A 772 -12.26 40.82 17.73
N ILE A 773 -11.48 41.50 16.89
CA ILE A 773 -10.42 42.43 17.27
C ILE A 773 -10.78 43.81 16.70
N ASP A 774 -10.66 44.83 17.53
CA ASP A 774 -10.83 46.22 17.11
C ASP A 774 -9.60 46.70 16.34
N ALA A 775 -9.81 47.15 15.11
CA ALA A 775 -8.76 47.68 14.25
C ALA A 775 -9.34 48.73 13.29
N ASP A 776 -8.69 49.89 13.19
CA ASP A 776 -8.89 50.75 12.03
C ASP A 776 -8.27 50.09 10.78
N PHE A 777 -8.45 50.73 9.61
CA PHE A 777 -8.01 50.14 8.35
C PHE A 777 -6.49 49.89 8.32
N ASP A 778 -5.68 50.86 8.76
CA ASP A 778 -4.22 50.74 8.74
C ASP A 778 -3.71 49.67 9.71
N THR A 779 -4.30 49.61 10.91
CA THR A 779 -4.03 48.55 11.89
C THR A 779 -4.42 47.19 11.35
N ALA A 780 -5.57 47.06 10.67
CA ALA A 780 -6.02 45.80 10.10
C ALA A 780 -5.07 45.28 9.00
N ILE A 781 -4.60 46.17 8.12
CA ILE A 781 -3.58 45.83 7.10
C ILE A 781 -2.26 45.43 7.76
N SER A 782 -1.77 46.22 8.73
CA SER A 782 -0.51 45.93 9.43
C SER A 782 -0.57 44.61 10.20
N PHE A 783 -1.69 44.34 10.88
CA PHE A 783 -1.90 43.10 11.61
C PHE A 783 -1.90 41.89 10.66
N THR A 784 -2.67 41.97 9.56
CA THR A 784 -2.71 40.92 8.55
C THR A 784 -1.32 40.59 7.99
N ARG A 785 -0.47 41.60 7.77
CA ARG A 785 0.91 41.43 7.27
C ARG A 785 1.89 40.87 8.31
N SER A 786 1.56 40.96 9.60
CA SER A 786 2.39 40.44 10.69
C SER A 786 2.25 38.94 10.89
N LEU A 787 1.16 38.35 10.36
CA LEU A 787 0.91 36.91 10.38
C LEU A 787 1.46 36.24 9.12
N GLU A 788 1.55 34.91 9.16
CA GLU A 788 1.81 34.09 7.98
C GLU A 788 0.73 34.29 6.91
N CYS A 789 1.12 34.28 5.63
CA CYS A 789 0.19 34.51 4.52
C CYS A 789 -0.97 33.48 4.55
N PRO A 790 -2.22 33.91 4.70
CA PRO A 790 -3.36 33.01 4.80
C PRO A 790 -3.79 32.49 3.42
N LEU A 791 -4.51 31.37 3.41
CA LEU A 791 -5.09 30.85 2.16
C LEU A 791 -6.16 31.79 1.61
N ALA A 792 -6.99 32.37 2.48
CA ALA A 792 -8.04 33.31 2.12
C ALA A 792 -7.99 34.58 2.97
N LEU A 793 -8.30 35.71 2.34
CA LEU A 793 -8.49 37.02 2.96
C LEU A 793 -9.84 37.60 2.56
N TYR A 794 -10.54 38.23 3.50
CA TYR A 794 -11.82 38.86 3.26
C TYR A 794 -11.81 40.33 3.67
N ALA A 795 -12.42 41.19 2.87
CA ALA A 795 -12.60 42.59 3.21
C ALA A 795 -14.01 43.06 2.83
N PHE A 796 -14.74 43.58 3.81
CA PHE A 796 -16.06 44.15 3.67
C PHE A 796 -15.91 45.67 3.70
N THR A 797 -16.06 46.29 2.53
CA THR A 797 -15.95 47.73 2.30
C THR A 797 -16.55 48.11 0.95
N ASN A 798 -17.13 49.30 0.86
CA ASN A 798 -17.56 49.90 -0.39
C ASN A 798 -16.55 50.91 -0.97
N GLU A 799 -15.47 51.22 -0.26
CA GLU A 799 -14.44 52.17 -0.70
C GLU A 799 -13.42 51.50 -1.62
N GLU A 800 -13.29 51.99 -2.86
CA GLU A 800 -12.34 51.40 -3.82
C GLU A 800 -10.88 51.65 -3.43
N SER A 801 -10.60 52.74 -2.70
CA SER A 801 -9.29 53.03 -2.14
C SER A 801 -8.84 51.92 -1.18
N GLU A 802 -9.72 51.48 -0.27
CA GLU A 802 -9.47 50.39 0.67
C GLU A 802 -9.30 49.05 -0.05
N LYS A 803 -10.17 48.73 -1.02
CA LYS A 803 -10.03 47.49 -1.81
C LYS A 803 -8.71 47.42 -2.55
N ARG A 804 -8.27 48.54 -3.14
CA ARG A 804 -6.96 48.64 -3.81
C ARG A 804 -5.82 48.45 -2.84
N ARG A 805 -5.88 49.06 -1.65
CA ARG A 805 -4.85 48.91 -0.61
C ARG A 805 -4.77 47.47 -0.11
N VAL A 806 -5.90 46.81 0.15
CA VAL A 806 -5.93 45.37 0.48
C VAL A 806 -5.20 44.55 -0.59
N ARG A 807 -5.52 44.74 -1.88
CA ARG A 807 -4.86 44.00 -2.98
C ARG A 807 -3.36 44.27 -3.11
N ASN A 808 -2.92 45.49 -2.81
CA ASN A 808 -1.55 45.92 -3.08
C ASN A 808 -0.63 45.80 -1.86
N GLU A 809 -1.17 45.83 -0.65
CA GLU A 809 -0.41 45.87 0.60
C GLU A 809 -0.47 44.54 1.38
N THR A 810 -1.30 43.57 0.98
CA THR A 810 -1.39 42.25 1.59
C THR A 810 -1.13 41.12 0.58
N LEU A 811 -0.88 39.92 1.09
CA LEU A 811 -0.64 38.72 0.28
C LEU A 811 -1.37 37.51 0.89
N SER A 812 -2.16 36.82 0.06
CA SER A 812 -2.93 35.61 0.41
C SER A 812 -3.06 34.71 -0.81
N GLY A 813 -3.54 33.47 -0.63
CA GLY A 813 -3.88 32.58 -1.76
C GLY A 813 -4.97 33.17 -2.64
N GLY A 814 -6.04 33.69 -2.02
CA GLY A 814 -7.09 34.46 -2.67
C GLY A 814 -7.72 35.52 -1.78
N VAL A 815 -8.45 36.45 -2.38
CA VAL A 815 -9.17 37.53 -1.69
C VAL A 815 -10.59 37.67 -2.23
N THR A 816 -11.57 37.80 -1.34
CA THR A 816 -12.95 38.17 -1.71
C THR A 816 -13.36 39.48 -1.04
N PHE A 817 -13.98 40.37 -1.81
CA PHE A 817 -14.57 41.61 -1.30
C PHE A 817 -16.07 41.44 -1.09
N ASN A 818 -16.56 41.88 0.08
CA ASN A 818 -17.96 41.88 0.48
C ASN A 818 -18.64 40.50 0.49
N ASP A 819 -17.89 39.40 0.40
CA ASP A 819 -18.37 38.02 0.53
C ASP A 819 -17.23 37.11 0.99
N CYS A 820 -17.52 35.82 1.22
CA CYS A 820 -16.55 34.83 1.66
C CYS A 820 -16.53 33.62 0.71
N MET A 821 -15.40 32.91 0.63
CA MET A 821 -15.18 31.69 -0.17
C MET A 821 -15.41 31.78 -1.70
N VAL A 822 -15.98 32.86 -2.23
CA VAL A 822 -16.34 32.98 -3.66
C VAL A 822 -15.16 32.76 -4.62
N HIS A 823 -13.98 33.29 -4.32
CA HIS A 823 -12.79 33.09 -5.15
C HIS A 823 -12.37 31.61 -5.23
N ALA A 824 -12.56 30.85 -4.15
CA ALA A 824 -12.25 29.43 -4.08
C ALA A 824 -13.27 28.55 -4.82
N ALA A 825 -14.47 29.07 -5.08
CA ALA A 825 -15.53 28.39 -5.83
C ALA A 825 -15.50 28.69 -7.34
N ALA A 826 -14.58 29.56 -7.80
CA ALA A 826 -14.45 29.90 -9.20
C ALA A 826 -13.72 28.78 -9.97
N LEU A 827 -14.47 27.93 -10.68
CA LEU A 827 -13.98 26.70 -11.33
C LEU A 827 -12.77 26.89 -12.26
N ASP A 828 -12.67 28.04 -12.92
CA ASP A 828 -11.65 28.32 -13.95
C ASP A 828 -10.48 29.15 -13.39
N ALA A 829 -10.58 29.59 -12.14
CA ALA A 829 -9.53 30.35 -11.47
C ALA A 829 -8.52 29.41 -10.79
N PRO A 830 -7.24 29.81 -10.67
CA PRO A 830 -6.29 29.03 -9.89
C PRO A 830 -6.65 29.12 -8.40
N PHE A 831 -6.77 27.97 -7.75
CA PHE A 831 -6.87 27.90 -6.29
C PHE A 831 -5.57 27.32 -5.73
N GLY A 832 -4.98 28.02 -4.78
CA GLY A 832 -3.71 27.65 -4.16
C GLY A 832 -3.24 28.67 -3.12
N GLY A 833 -2.38 28.23 -2.20
CA GLY A 833 -1.77 29.09 -1.19
C GLY A 833 -0.47 29.77 -1.61
N VAL A 834 0.08 30.57 -0.70
CA VAL A 834 1.38 31.22 -0.83
C VAL A 834 2.10 31.24 0.51
N GLY A 835 3.39 30.91 0.53
CA GLY A 835 4.15 30.81 1.78
C GLY A 835 3.64 29.65 2.65
N ASN A 836 3.32 29.93 3.92
CA ASN A 836 2.88 28.89 4.86
C ASN A 836 1.47 28.33 4.54
N SER A 837 0.65 29.05 3.78
CA SER A 837 -0.65 28.53 3.30
C SER A 837 -0.54 27.62 2.07
N GLY A 838 0.63 27.52 1.44
CA GLY A 838 0.83 26.57 0.36
C GLY A 838 1.82 26.96 -0.72
N ILE A 839 2.02 26.02 -1.63
CA ILE A 839 2.84 26.18 -2.84
C ILE A 839 2.17 25.40 -3.99
N GLY A 840 2.07 26.03 -5.15
CA GLY A 840 1.35 25.45 -6.28
C GLY A 840 -0.09 25.94 -6.33
N ARG A 841 -0.87 25.35 -7.25
CA ARG A 841 -2.26 25.72 -7.51
C ARG A 841 -2.95 24.63 -8.32
N TYR A 842 -4.27 24.54 -8.24
CA TYR A 842 -5.07 23.66 -9.09
C TYR A 842 -6.42 24.31 -9.46
N HIS A 843 -7.39 23.48 -9.83
CA HIS A 843 -8.65 23.78 -10.53
C HIS A 843 -8.50 24.01 -12.03
N GLY A 844 -9.51 23.58 -12.78
CA GLY A 844 -9.62 23.70 -14.23
C GLY A 844 -8.30 23.46 -15.00
N GLN A 845 -7.96 24.38 -15.90
CA GLN A 845 -6.73 24.31 -16.68
C GLN A 845 -5.47 24.31 -15.80
N HIS A 846 -5.50 25.02 -14.67
CA HIS A 846 -4.36 25.13 -13.77
C HIS A 846 -4.02 23.79 -13.12
N GLY A 847 -5.03 22.97 -12.79
CA GLY A 847 -4.83 21.60 -12.32
C GLY A 847 -4.12 20.72 -13.36
N ILE A 848 -4.55 20.78 -14.62
CA ILE A 848 -3.89 20.03 -15.71
C ILE A 848 -2.43 20.47 -15.86
N LEU A 849 -2.18 21.78 -15.84
CA LEU A 849 -0.83 22.34 -15.93
C LEU A 849 0.05 21.91 -14.75
N THR A 850 -0.50 21.83 -13.54
CA THR A 850 0.21 21.37 -12.35
C THR A 850 0.70 19.93 -12.47
N PHE A 851 -0.08 19.05 -13.11
CA PHE A 851 0.31 17.67 -13.35
C PHE A 851 0.99 17.44 -14.71
N SER A 852 1.33 18.51 -15.44
CA SER A 852 1.99 18.43 -16.76
C SER A 852 3.35 19.13 -16.77
N HIS A 853 4.30 18.57 -17.49
CA HIS A 853 5.50 19.27 -17.92
C HIS A 853 5.24 20.05 -19.22
N LEU A 854 5.58 21.34 -19.22
CA LEU A 854 5.57 22.20 -20.42
C LEU A 854 6.87 22.01 -21.21
N ARG A 855 6.84 21.05 -22.14
CA ARG A 855 7.99 20.69 -22.98
C ARG A 855 8.04 21.56 -24.23
N ALA A 856 9.04 22.44 -24.32
CA ALA A 856 9.35 23.12 -25.57
C ALA A 856 10.09 22.18 -26.54
N TYR A 857 9.68 22.17 -27.80
CA TYR A 857 10.45 21.59 -28.90
C TYR A 857 10.41 22.52 -30.10
N SER A 858 11.48 22.51 -30.89
CA SER A 858 11.63 23.30 -32.11
C SER A 858 12.27 22.43 -33.17
N ASP A 859 11.88 22.64 -34.42
CA ASP A 859 12.64 22.08 -35.53
C ASP A 859 13.90 22.91 -35.74
N GLY A 860 14.93 22.31 -36.35
CA GLY A 860 16.08 23.05 -36.82
C GLY A 860 15.64 24.12 -37.84
N PHE A 861 16.46 25.16 -38.00
CA PHE A 861 16.25 26.09 -39.11
C PHE A 861 16.25 25.32 -40.44
N PRO A 862 15.36 25.66 -41.39
CA PRO A 862 15.36 25.02 -42.70
C PRO A 862 16.73 25.10 -43.37
N GLU A 863 17.17 24.03 -44.04
CA GLU A 863 18.52 23.94 -44.64
C GLU A 863 18.84 25.08 -45.61
N TRP A 864 17.84 25.61 -46.33
CA TRP A 864 18.04 26.73 -47.25
C TRP A 864 18.50 28.00 -46.53
N MET A 865 18.13 28.16 -45.26
CA MET A 865 18.48 29.32 -44.44
C MET A 865 19.95 29.30 -44.00
N GLU A 866 20.59 28.13 -44.03
CA GLU A 866 21.98 27.95 -43.63
C GLU A 866 22.94 28.86 -44.41
N ARG A 867 22.62 29.11 -45.68
CA ARG A 867 23.36 30.02 -46.57
C ARG A 867 23.40 31.46 -46.07
N PHE A 868 22.42 31.87 -45.27
CA PHE A 868 22.31 33.21 -44.69
C PHE A 868 22.77 33.26 -43.22
N MET A 869 23.05 32.11 -42.61
CA MET A 869 23.39 31.99 -41.18
C MET A 869 24.89 31.74 -40.94
N GLY A 870 25.73 31.84 -41.97
CA GLY A 870 27.18 31.57 -41.88
C GLY A 870 27.90 32.31 -40.75
N ALA A 871 27.42 33.50 -40.38
CA ALA A 871 28.00 34.30 -39.29
C ALA A 871 27.96 33.62 -37.91
N ARG A 872 27.07 32.63 -37.70
CA ARG A 872 26.96 31.86 -36.45
C ARG A 872 28.08 30.85 -36.23
N TYR A 873 28.85 30.56 -37.27
CA TYR A 873 29.91 29.56 -37.23
C TYR A 873 31.29 30.21 -37.04
N PRO A 874 32.23 29.50 -36.39
CA PRO A 874 33.63 29.93 -36.33
C PRO A 874 34.24 30.16 -37.72
N PRO A 875 35.24 31.06 -37.85
CA PRO A 875 35.87 31.83 -36.77
C PRO A 875 35.05 33.05 -36.33
N TYR A 876 35.00 33.28 -35.02
CA TYR A 876 34.26 34.41 -34.45
C TYR A 876 35.08 35.70 -34.58
N THR A 877 34.58 36.65 -35.39
CA THR A 877 35.13 38.00 -35.57
C THR A 877 34.14 39.06 -35.09
N ILE A 878 34.61 40.26 -34.73
CA ILE A 878 33.74 41.39 -34.35
C ILE A 878 32.74 41.73 -35.47
N GLU A 879 33.16 41.61 -36.73
CA GLU A 879 32.27 41.83 -37.88
C GLU A 879 31.15 40.79 -37.94
N THR A 880 31.47 39.50 -37.79
CA THR A 880 30.47 38.42 -37.71
C THR A 880 29.54 38.58 -36.50
N THR A 881 30.06 39.06 -35.37
CA THR A 881 29.25 39.37 -34.18
C THR A 881 28.28 40.51 -34.44
N ASN A 882 28.73 41.60 -35.06
CA ASN A 882 27.86 42.74 -35.40
C ASN A 882 26.78 42.38 -36.44
N LYS A 883 27.06 41.41 -37.33
CA LYS A 883 26.07 40.86 -38.28
C LYS A 883 25.00 40.01 -37.60
N LEU A 884 25.37 39.23 -36.59
CA LEU A 884 24.43 38.39 -35.81
C LEU A 884 23.65 39.17 -34.75
N ALA A 885 24.34 40.05 -34.04
CA ALA A 885 23.86 40.77 -32.88
C ALA A 885 24.21 42.25 -33.06
N PRO A 886 23.40 43.00 -33.84
CA PRO A 886 23.63 44.43 -34.01
C PRO A 886 23.57 45.15 -32.66
N PRO A 887 24.32 46.25 -32.48
CA PRO A 887 24.37 46.97 -31.21
C PRO A 887 22.98 47.42 -30.77
N VAL A 888 22.53 46.93 -29.61
CA VAL A 888 21.22 47.29 -29.05
C VAL A 888 21.30 48.70 -28.48
N LYS A 889 20.44 49.59 -28.96
CA LYS A 889 20.28 50.94 -28.39
C LYS A 889 19.16 50.91 -27.35
N ALA A 890 19.47 51.33 -26.12
CA ALA A 890 18.47 51.49 -25.09
C ALA A 890 17.45 52.57 -25.51
N PRO A 891 16.14 52.28 -25.44
CA PRO A 891 15.11 53.30 -25.67
C PRO A 891 15.00 54.29 -24.50
N PHE A 892 15.80 54.10 -23.46
CA PHE A 892 15.90 54.93 -22.26
C PHE A 892 17.33 55.46 -22.09
N ASP A 893 17.49 56.52 -21.31
CA ASP A 893 18.80 57.02 -20.88
C ASP A 893 19.38 56.22 -19.69
N ARG A 894 20.54 56.63 -19.19
CA ARG A 894 21.21 55.95 -18.06
C ARG A 894 20.48 56.14 -16.73
N ASP A 895 19.59 57.12 -16.66
CA ASP A 895 18.78 57.42 -15.49
C ASP A 895 17.41 56.70 -15.54
N GLY A 896 17.16 55.94 -16.62
CA GLY A 896 15.94 55.14 -16.80
C GLY A 896 14.77 55.90 -17.42
N ASN A 897 14.98 57.14 -17.89
CA ASN A 897 13.92 57.90 -18.55
C ASN A 897 13.78 57.46 -20.01
N ASP A 898 12.55 57.17 -20.42
CA ASP A 898 12.22 56.88 -21.81
C ASP A 898 12.55 58.08 -22.71
N LYS A 899 13.34 57.87 -23.77
CA LYS A 899 13.61 58.91 -24.77
C LYS A 899 12.38 59.04 -25.68
N THR A 900 11.85 60.26 -25.81
CA THR A 900 10.64 60.54 -26.58
C THR A 900 10.75 60.12 -28.05
N SER A 901 9.62 59.66 -28.56
CA SER A 901 9.36 58.76 -29.69
C SER A 901 9.65 59.31 -31.11
N GLY A 902 10.52 60.31 -31.28
CA GLY A 902 10.85 60.84 -32.61
C GLY A 902 11.48 59.79 -33.55
N GLY A 903 12.32 58.90 -33.00
CA GLY A 903 13.00 57.84 -33.78
C GLY A 903 12.12 56.62 -34.09
N LYS A 904 11.08 56.35 -33.28
CA LYS A 904 10.18 55.19 -33.49
C LYS A 904 9.29 55.39 -34.72
N VAL A 905 8.83 56.61 -34.98
CA VAL A 905 8.00 56.94 -36.15
C VAL A 905 8.80 56.81 -37.45
N VAL A 906 10.05 57.29 -37.47
CA VAL A 906 10.94 57.20 -38.64
C VAL A 906 11.38 55.74 -38.90
N GLY A 907 11.65 54.97 -37.83
CA GLY A 907 12.00 53.55 -37.95
C GLY A 907 10.87 52.68 -38.48
N TYR A 908 9.63 52.88 -38.01
CA TYR A 908 8.46 52.17 -38.54
C TYR A 908 8.19 52.53 -40.01
N ALA A 909 8.32 53.80 -40.40
CA ALA A 909 8.16 54.24 -41.78
C ALA A 909 9.24 53.64 -42.71
N ALA A 910 10.50 53.58 -42.26
CA ALA A 910 11.59 52.96 -43.02
C ALA A 910 11.42 51.43 -43.15
N THR A 911 10.93 50.77 -42.11
CA THR A 911 10.68 49.32 -42.13
C THR A 911 9.48 48.96 -43.00
N LEU A 912 8.39 49.75 -42.94
CA LEU A 912 7.26 49.64 -43.88
C LEU A 912 7.70 49.89 -45.32
N GLY A 913 8.55 50.88 -45.56
CA GLY A 913 9.14 51.15 -46.88
C GLY A 913 10.01 50.00 -47.39
N ALA A 914 10.82 49.39 -46.52
CA ALA A 914 11.67 48.25 -46.89
C ALA A 914 10.85 46.97 -47.14
N VAL A 915 9.80 46.72 -46.35
CA VAL A 915 8.88 45.59 -46.56
C VAL A 915 8.07 45.80 -47.85
N ALA A 916 7.58 47.02 -48.11
CA ALA A 916 6.90 47.35 -49.36
C ALA A 916 7.83 47.19 -50.58
N ALA A 917 9.08 47.65 -50.48
CA ALA A 917 10.08 47.47 -51.53
C ALA A 917 10.46 45.99 -51.73
N SER A 918 10.56 45.21 -50.65
CA SER A 918 10.85 43.77 -50.72
C SER A 918 9.69 42.98 -51.32
N LEU A 919 8.45 43.33 -50.98
CA LEU A 919 7.24 42.78 -51.60
C LEU A 919 7.10 43.20 -53.07
N TRP A 920 7.57 44.39 -53.45
CA TRP A 920 7.60 44.84 -54.83
C TRP A 920 8.69 44.16 -55.67
N ILE A 921 9.86 43.89 -55.07
CA ILE A 921 10.98 43.18 -55.72
C ILE A 921 10.71 41.67 -55.83
N LEU A 922 10.06 41.06 -54.82
CA LEU A 922 9.72 39.63 -54.80
C LEU A 922 8.38 39.32 -55.45
N GLY A 923 7.52 40.32 -55.64
CA GLY A 923 6.18 40.20 -56.21
C GLY A 923 6.05 40.90 -57.56
N GLY A 924 6.81 40.42 -58.55
CA GLY A 924 6.30 40.49 -59.92
C GLY A 924 4.98 39.73 -59.96
N ASN A 925 3.89 40.45 -60.26
CA ASN A 925 2.50 40.02 -60.40
C ASN A 925 2.21 38.52 -60.20
N GLU A 926 1.31 38.23 -59.26
CA GLU A 926 0.72 36.92 -58.92
C GLU A 926 1.36 36.17 -57.75
N TRP A 927 1.09 36.62 -56.52
CA TRP A 927 0.76 35.77 -55.35
C TRP A 927 0.73 36.61 -54.06
N ILE A 928 -0.45 37.13 -53.69
CA ILE A 928 -0.71 37.55 -52.30
C ILE A 928 -1.94 36.75 -51.84
N PRO A 929 -1.77 35.75 -50.96
CA PRO A 929 -2.89 34.99 -50.41
C PRO A 929 -3.86 35.91 -49.66
N GLY A 930 -5.17 35.68 -49.79
CA GLY A 930 -6.22 36.55 -49.23
C GLY A 930 -6.14 36.82 -47.72
N TYR A 931 -5.43 35.99 -46.94
CA TYR A 931 -5.22 36.24 -45.51
C TYR A 931 -4.27 37.42 -45.22
N ALA A 932 -3.35 37.74 -46.14
CA ALA A 932 -2.40 38.84 -45.96
C ALA A 932 -3.07 40.21 -46.18
N MET A 933 -4.05 40.29 -47.09
CA MET A 933 -4.86 41.49 -47.32
C MET A 933 -5.79 41.79 -46.13
N ALA A 934 -6.29 40.76 -45.44
CA ALA A 934 -7.12 40.92 -44.23
C ALA A 934 -6.33 41.42 -43.02
N TRP A 935 -5.01 41.22 -42.99
CA TRP A 935 -4.12 41.73 -41.94
C TRP A 935 -3.69 43.19 -42.18
N LEU A 936 -3.59 43.63 -43.44
CA LEU A 936 -3.25 45.01 -43.79
C LEU A 936 -4.44 45.98 -43.74
N GLY A 937 -5.68 45.47 -43.69
CA GLY A 937 -6.92 46.27 -43.63
C GLY A 937 -7.51 46.50 -42.23
N LYS A 938 -6.85 46.00 -41.17
CA LYS A 938 -7.17 46.29 -39.76
C LYS A 938 -5.99 47.04 -39.13
#